data_AF-A0A8P4FYN8-F1
#
_entry.id   AF-A0A8P4FYN8-F1
#
_cell.length_a   1.000
_cell.length_b   1.000
_cell.length_c   1.000
_cell.angle_alpha   90.00
_cell.angle_beta   90.00
_cell.angle_gamma   90.00
#
_symmetry.space_group_name_H-M   'P 1'
#
loop_
_entity.id
_entity.type
_entity.pdbx_description
1 polymer ?
#
loop_
_entity_poly.entity_id
_entity_poly.type
_entity_poly.pdbx_seq_one_letter_code
_entity_poly.pdbx_strand_id
1 'polypeptide(L)'
;MAGRKSVCCGVSALEATLAVLFIIMTVVCVTLIAVMATWKTHTGPEPEHQHKPYLIGVGRADCTGPPAEIPLMGYANPQQTAAGIHTRLYSRAFIIDDGKQRVVFVTADVGMISQRLRLEVLKALQLKYGNLYRQDNVVLSGTHTHSGLAGYFQYTLFMISSKGYIKTSIKPLVNGIVKSIDIAHATIKPGRIYRSRGELDDSSLNRSPHSYLNNPEDERHRYKWNTDKQVLVLKFTDLDGDGIGMLSWFAVHAVSMNYTNRMVSSDNMGYASYLLEQDKNPGDLPGQGGFVAGFSSSNLGDVSPNIKGPHCVNTGLPCDYLNSSCPVGGTKMCKAFGPGDDMFESTRIIGHSIYRKAKELYATAVEEVTGLVHSAHQWVNMTDVTVQINDTHTISTCKPALGHSFAAGTTDGGGDLNFTQGAVEGDPFWDGIRDALLGEPSNQTQKCHHPKPILFSTGEMNWPLPWHPEIVDVQIITIGSIAVVAVPGEMTTMSGRRLREAVKQELESEGAFRDSEVVIAGLSNVYTHYITTYEEYQVQRYEGASTIYGPHTLSAYLQKYRGLARAIAQDRVSELHVGPQPPFFEKNLFNLLPAATVDRKPENSSFGEVLQQVYPVYRQGDVVSVTFVAGNPRHSGDIRDKTFVTVEIYDNRTDSWEVVYNDASWETRFHWLKGSNRQSNSTVEWHIPPSAPSGSYRIRHFGHYKQMKGLRPVITPYKGTSDVFKVAASFYYQ
;
A
#
# COMPACT_ATOMS: atom_id res chain seq x y z
N MET A 1 109.64 -15.36 -29.42
CA MET A 1 108.79 -16.02 -30.42
C MET A 1 107.78 -16.91 -29.70
N ALA A 2 106.60 -17.04 -30.31
CA ALA A 2 105.38 -17.67 -29.83
C ALA A 2 105.50 -19.14 -29.36
N GLY A 3 104.47 -19.61 -28.63
CA GLY A 3 104.15 -21.04 -28.58
C GLY A 3 103.18 -21.51 -27.50
N ARG A 4 101.87 -21.35 -27.75
CA ARG A 4 100.68 -22.09 -27.25
C ARG A 4 100.82 -22.95 -25.96
N LYS A 5 99.99 -22.65 -24.95
CA LYS A 5 99.50 -23.64 -23.97
C LYS A 5 98.03 -23.96 -24.22
N SER A 6 97.72 -25.23 -24.46
CA SER A 6 96.39 -25.82 -24.40
C SER A 6 96.28 -26.54 -23.05
N VAL A 7 95.26 -26.19 -22.25
CA VAL A 7 94.92 -26.85 -20.98
C VAL A 7 93.61 -27.59 -21.21
N CYS A 8 93.64 -28.92 -21.09
CA CYS A 8 92.45 -29.76 -21.01
C CYS A 8 91.89 -29.67 -19.57
N CYS A 9 90.66 -29.17 -19.42
CA CYS A 9 89.89 -29.27 -18.18
C CYS A 9 88.98 -30.51 -18.27
N GLY A 10 89.32 -31.56 -17.53
CA GLY A 10 88.40 -32.66 -17.23
C GLY A 10 87.47 -32.25 -16.10
N VAL A 11 86.17 -32.23 -16.38
CA VAL A 11 85.09 -31.99 -15.40
C VAL A 11 85.14 -33.09 -14.34
N SER A 12 85.19 -32.72 -13.08
CA SER A 12 85.27 -33.66 -11.97
C SER A 12 83.96 -34.44 -11.80
N ALA A 13 84.02 -35.66 -11.27
CA ALA A 13 82.82 -36.48 -11.02
C ALA A 13 81.78 -35.76 -10.15
N LEU A 14 82.21 -34.84 -9.28
CA LEU A 14 81.33 -34.00 -8.47
C LEU A 14 80.56 -32.98 -9.32
N GLU A 15 81.21 -32.34 -10.30
CA GLU A 15 80.57 -31.39 -11.21
C GLU A 15 79.57 -32.08 -12.14
N ALA A 16 79.87 -33.30 -12.58
CA ALA A 16 78.91 -34.12 -13.34
C ALA A 16 77.69 -34.50 -12.49
N THR A 17 77.89 -34.91 -11.23
CA THR A 17 76.79 -35.25 -10.31
C THR A 17 75.93 -34.03 -9.97
N LEU A 18 76.56 -32.87 -9.75
CA LEU A 18 75.85 -31.61 -9.49
C LEU A 18 75.07 -31.12 -10.72
N ALA A 19 75.62 -31.27 -11.93
CA ALA A 19 74.91 -30.95 -13.16
C ALA A 19 73.68 -31.86 -13.34
N VAL A 20 73.81 -33.16 -13.06
CA VAL A 20 72.68 -34.11 -13.11
C VAL A 20 71.62 -33.78 -12.07
N LEU A 21 72.01 -33.48 -10.83
CA LEU A 21 71.08 -33.06 -9.77
C LEU A 21 70.36 -31.75 -10.11
N PHE A 22 71.09 -30.79 -10.71
CA PHE A 22 70.50 -29.53 -11.15
C PHE A 22 69.49 -29.75 -12.28
N ILE A 23 69.80 -30.61 -13.25
CA ILE A 23 68.86 -30.99 -14.32
C ILE A 23 67.62 -31.68 -13.73
N ILE A 24 67.79 -32.62 -12.80
CA ILE A 24 66.66 -33.32 -12.16
C ILE A 24 65.79 -32.33 -11.37
N MET A 25 66.40 -31.44 -10.57
CA MET A 25 65.64 -30.41 -9.85
C MET A 25 64.92 -29.46 -10.79
N THR A 26 65.56 -29.08 -11.90
CA THR A 26 64.94 -28.19 -12.90
C THR A 26 63.77 -28.88 -13.58
N VAL A 27 63.90 -30.16 -13.95
CA VAL A 27 62.79 -30.95 -14.52
C VAL A 27 61.66 -31.08 -13.51
N VAL A 28 61.94 -31.41 -12.24
CA VAL A 28 60.93 -31.50 -11.17
C VAL A 28 60.21 -30.17 -10.97
N CYS A 29 60.94 -29.05 -10.87
CA CYS A 29 60.35 -27.73 -10.75
C CYS A 29 59.50 -27.34 -11.96
N VAL A 30 59.99 -27.61 -13.19
CA VAL A 30 59.23 -27.31 -14.42
C VAL A 30 57.99 -28.19 -14.51
N THR A 31 58.06 -29.47 -14.13
CA THR A 31 56.88 -30.34 -14.08
C THR A 31 55.89 -29.92 -12.99
N LEU A 32 56.35 -29.47 -11.82
CA LEU A 32 55.47 -28.93 -10.78
C LEU A 32 54.81 -27.62 -11.20
N ILE A 33 55.54 -26.73 -11.87
CA ILE A 33 55.00 -25.48 -12.43
C ILE A 33 54.01 -25.80 -13.56
N ALA A 34 54.31 -26.76 -14.44
CA ALA A 34 53.41 -27.20 -15.49
C ALA A 34 52.14 -27.83 -14.90
N VAL A 35 52.25 -28.70 -13.89
CA VAL A 35 51.12 -29.30 -13.18
C VAL A 35 50.28 -28.23 -12.49
N MET A 36 50.89 -27.28 -11.77
CA MET A 36 50.18 -26.15 -11.15
C MET A 36 49.54 -25.21 -12.17
N ALA A 37 50.15 -25.01 -13.35
CA ALA A 37 49.60 -24.21 -14.43
C ALA A 37 48.44 -24.93 -15.16
N THR A 38 48.51 -26.27 -15.29
CA THR A 38 47.43 -27.09 -15.86
C THR A 38 46.28 -27.31 -14.87
N TRP A 39 46.53 -27.31 -13.56
CA TRP A 39 45.47 -27.36 -12.54
C TRP A 39 44.69 -26.04 -12.46
N LYS A 40 45.32 -24.91 -12.82
CA LYS A 40 44.66 -23.59 -12.89
C LYS A 40 43.93 -23.30 -14.20
N THR A 41 43.89 -24.23 -15.16
CA THR A 41 43.27 -23.98 -16.49
C THR A 41 42.13 -24.95 -16.84
N HIS A 42 41.69 -25.78 -15.89
CA HIS A 42 40.46 -26.57 -15.99
C HIS A 42 39.36 -26.12 -15.02
N THR A 43 39.26 -24.81 -14.74
CA THR A 43 37.97 -24.23 -14.42
C THR A 43 37.34 -23.79 -15.74
N GLY A 44 36.59 -24.69 -16.38
CA GLY A 44 35.47 -24.24 -17.21
C GLY A 44 34.56 -23.33 -16.36
N PRO A 45 33.62 -22.58 -16.96
CA PRO A 45 32.60 -21.92 -16.14
C PRO A 45 32.06 -22.97 -15.17
N GLU A 46 32.03 -22.68 -13.87
CA GLU A 46 31.17 -23.44 -12.97
C GLU A 46 29.84 -23.61 -13.70
N PRO A 47 29.25 -24.83 -13.74
CA PRO A 47 27.93 -24.96 -14.32
C PRO A 47 27.08 -23.90 -13.63
N GLU A 48 26.55 -22.94 -14.39
CA GLU A 48 25.54 -22.01 -13.89
C GLU A 48 24.54 -22.92 -13.17
N HIS A 49 24.52 -22.84 -11.84
CA HIS A 49 23.51 -23.54 -11.07
C HIS A 49 22.21 -22.88 -11.51
N GLN A 50 21.55 -23.42 -12.53
CA GLN A 50 20.24 -22.98 -12.96
C GLN A 50 19.33 -23.25 -11.77
N HIS A 51 19.15 -22.22 -10.94
CA HIS A 51 18.25 -22.25 -9.82
C HIS A 51 16.87 -22.63 -10.37
N LYS A 52 16.19 -23.53 -9.65
CA LYS A 52 14.85 -23.98 -10.07
C LYS A 52 13.94 -22.75 -10.12
N PRO A 53 13.17 -22.56 -11.21
CA PRO A 53 12.21 -21.48 -11.28
C PRO A 53 11.17 -21.62 -10.17
N TYR A 54 10.64 -20.50 -9.70
CA TYR A 54 9.48 -20.50 -8.83
C TYR A 54 8.22 -20.87 -9.62
N LEU A 55 7.20 -21.33 -8.91
CA LEU A 55 5.83 -21.34 -9.38
C LEU A 55 5.19 -20.01 -8.97
N ILE A 56 4.81 -19.20 -9.96
CA ILE A 56 4.33 -17.83 -9.78
C ILE A 56 2.91 -17.70 -10.32
N GLY A 57 2.03 -17.14 -9.50
CA GLY A 57 0.66 -16.80 -9.87
C GLY A 57 0.36 -15.33 -9.58
N VAL A 58 -0.35 -14.67 -10.48
CA VAL A 58 -0.79 -13.27 -10.30
C VAL A 58 -2.28 -13.14 -10.57
N GLY A 59 -2.94 -12.29 -9.80
CA GLY A 59 -4.38 -12.08 -9.96
C GLY A 59 -4.84 -10.72 -9.47
N ARG A 60 -5.81 -10.14 -10.18
CA ARG A 60 -6.48 -8.89 -9.84
C ARG A 60 -7.98 -9.13 -9.76
N ALA A 61 -8.64 -8.53 -8.78
CA ALA A 61 -10.09 -8.54 -8.69
C ALA A 61 -10.61 -7.23 -8.10
N ASP A 62 -11.75 -6.76 -8.61
CA ASP A 62 -12.47 -5.61 -8.06
C ASP A 62 -12.87 -5.91 -6.60
N CYS A 63 -12.66 -4.95 -5.71
CA CYS A 63 -13.06 -4.99 -4.31
C CYS A 63 -13.91 -3.77 -3.90
N THR A 64 -14.41 -3.00 -4.87
CA THR A 64 -15.18 -1.77 -4.68
C THR A 64 -16.56 -2.06 -4.09
N GLY A 65 -16.90 -1.38 -3.00
CA GLY A 65 -18.25 -1.37 -2.44
C GLY A 65 -19.18 -0.30 -3.07
N PRO A 66 -20.40 -0.13 -2.55
CA PRO A 66 -21.37 0.79 -3.15
C PRO A 66 -20.98 2.27 -2.94
N PRO A 67 -20.88 3.09 -4.01
CA PRO A 67 -20.24 4.41 -3.99
C PRO A 67 -21.20 5.56 -3.58
N ALA A 68 -22.09 5.34 -2.62
CA ALA A 68 -23.08 6.36 -2.22
C ALA A 68 -23.38 6.34 -0.72
N GLU A 69 -23.38 7.53 -0.09
CA GLU A 69 -23.74 7.83 1.30
C GLU A 69 -22.90 7.14 2.40
N ILE A 70 -21.99 6.25 2.03
CA ILE A 70 -21.07 5.56 2.94
C ILE A 70 -19.86 6.46 3.22
N PRO A 71 -19.42 6.61 4.48
CA PRO A 71 -18.21 7.37 4.78
C PRO A 71 -16.98 6.85 4.03
N LEU A 72 -16.10 7.76 3.61
CA LEU A 72 -14.77 7.39 3.13
C LEU A 72 -13.83 7.18 4.33
N MET A 73 -12.93 6.20 4.22
CA MET A 73 -12.00 5.83 5.29
C MET A 73 -10.67 6.57 5.11
N GLY A 74 -10.17 7.19 6.17
CA GLY A 74 -8.88 7.88 6.19
C GLY A 74 -8.96 9.13 7.06
N TYR A 75 -9.48 10.22 6.50
CA TYR A 75 -9.54 11.54 7.12
C TYR A 75 -10.45 11.68 8.36
N ALA A 76 -11.25 10.65 8.67
CA ALA A 76 -12.22 10.67 9.78
C ALA A 76 -13.17 11.89 9.77
N ASN A 77 -13.44 12.45 8.59
CA ASN A 77 -14.33 13.60 8.43
C ASN A 77 -15.79 13.12 8.29
N PRO A 78 -16.71 13.52 9.20
CA PRO A 78 -18.09 13.04 9.20
C PRO A 78 -18.92 13.46 7.97
N GLN A 79 -18.47 14.49 7.25
CA GLN A 79 -19.10 15.02 6.03
C GLN A 79 -18.61 14.30 4.77
N GLN A 80 -17.45 13.63 4.84
CA GLN A 80 -16.85 12.93 3.72
C GLN A 80 -17.54 11.58 3.50
N THR A 81 -18.58 11.60 2.67
CA THR A 81 -19.35 10.42 2.29
C THR A 81 -19.32 10.25 0.77
N ALA A 82 -19.19 9.00 0.32
CA ALA A 82 -19.17 8.63 -1.08
C ALA A 82 -20.39 9.18 -1.82
N ALA A 83 -20.15 9.72 -3.01
CA ALA A 83 -21.11 10.35 -3.89
C ALA A 83 -20.69 10.12 -5.35
N GLY A 84 -20.09 8.96 -5.64
CA GLY A 84 -19.54 8.69 -6.96
C GLY A 84 -18.30 7.78 -6.98
N ILE A 85 -17.81 7.52 -8.18
CA ILE A 85 -16.58 6.78 -8.47
C ILE A 85 -15.73 7.64 -9.41
N HIS A 86 -14.45 7.78 -9.05
CA HIS A 86 -13.42 8.24 -9.96
C HIS A 86 -12.67 7.05 -10.55
N THR A 87 -12.17 6.15 -9.69
CA THR A 87 -11.62 4.86 -10.12
C THR A 87 -12.14 3.74 -9.22
N ARG A 88 -12.16 2.52 -9.77
CA ARG A 88 -12.41 1.30 -9.00
C ARG A 88 -11.24 0.98 -8.09
N LEU A 89 -11.54 0.23 -7.03
CA LEU A 89 -10.59 -0.31 -6.07
C LEU A 89 -10.34 -1.78 -6.39
N TYR A 90 -9.07 -2.19 -6.44
CA TYR A 90 -8.69 -3.57 -6.76
C TYR A 90 -7.88 -4.21 -5.63
N SER A 91 -8.05 -5.52 -5.48
CA SER A 91 -7.10 -6.38 -4.79
C SER A 91 -6.18 -7.03 -5.82
N ARG A 92 -4.87 -6.98 -5.58
CA ARG A 92 -3.82 -7.57 -6.42
C ARG A 92 -3.02 -8.58 -5.60
N ALA A 93 -3.05 -9.84 -6.01
CA ALA A 93 -2.44 -10.96 -5.32
C ALA A 93 -1.27 -11.53 -6.12
N PHE A 94 -0.19 -11.86 -5.39
CA PHE A 94 1.03 -12.47 -5.90
C PHE A 94 1.29 -13.74 -5.10
N ILE A 95 1.31 -14.88 -5.77
CA ILE A 95 1.62 -16.19 -5.19
C ILE A 95 2.99 -16.60 -5.67
N ILE A 96 3.87 -16.96 -4.73
CA ILE A 96 5.20 -17.47 -5.01
C ILE A 96 5.37 -18.78 -4.26
N ASP A 97 5.80 -19.82 -4.98
CA ASP A 97 5.97 -21.17 -4.46
C ASP A 97 7.31 -21.74 -4.97
N ASP A 98 8.16 -22.20 -4.05
CA ASP A 98 9.48 -22.77 -4.37
C ASP A 98 9.45 -24.31 -4.50
N GLY A 99 8.26 -24.91 -4.49
CA GLY A 99 8.01 -26.34 -4.48
C GLY A 99 7.98 -26.96 -3.09
N LYS A 100 8.33 -26.21 -2.03
CA LYS A 100 8.27 -26.64 -0.62
C LYS A 100 7.30 -25.77 0.18
N GLN A 101 7.42 -24.46 0.05
CA GLN A 101 6.60 -23.45 0.70
C GLN A 101 5.97 -22.53 -0.34
N ARG A 102 4.77 -22.06 0.00
CA ARG A 102 4.00 -21.12 -0.79
C ARG A 102 3.65 -19.93 0.07
N VAL A 103 3.89 -18.72 -0.44
CA VAL A 103 3.48 -17.46 0.18
C VAL A 103 2.55 -16.69 -0.74
N VAL A 104 1.71 -15.85 -0.13
CA VAL A 104 0.79 -14.95 -0.81
C VAL A 104 1.01 -13.55 -0.27
N PHE A 105 1.30 -12.61 -1.16
CA PHE A 105 1.27 -11.20 -0.87
C PHE A 105 0.09 -10.55 -1.60
N VAL A 106 -0.76 -9.84 -0.86
CA VAL A 106 -1.85 -9.05 -1.43
C VAL A 106 -1.63 -7.58 -1.11
N THR A 107 -1.70 -6.73 -2.13
CA THR A 107 -1.91 -5.29 -1.97
C THR A 107 -3.31 -4.93 -2.45
N ALA A 108 -4.09 -4.26 -1.62
CA ALA A 108 -5.47 -3.88 -1.92
C ALA A 108 -5.66 -2.37 -1.82
N ASP A 109 -6.45 -1.81 -2.75
CA ASP A 109 -6.83 -0.41 -2.78
C ASP A 109 -7.83 -0.07 -1.65
N VAL A 110 -7.31 -0.02 -0.42
CA VAL A 110 -8.03 0.29 0.81
C VAL A 110 -7.18 1.19 1.71
N GLY A 111 -7.85 1.89 2.62
CA GLY A 111 -7.17 2.70 3.64
C GLY A 111 -6.25 1.86 4.51
N MET A 112 -6.72 0.73 5.05
CA MET A 112 -5.91 -0.19 5.85
C MET A 112 -6.51 -1.60 5.80
N ILE A 113 -5.73 -2.62 6.15
CA ILE A 113 -6.31 -3.93 6.48
C ILE A 113 -6.75 -3.93 7.94
N SER A 114 -8.04 -4.22 8.18
CA SER A 114 -8.56 -4.39 9.54
C SER A 114 -8.40 -5.84 10.00
N GLN A 115 -8.29 -6.06 11.32
CA GLN A 115 -8.25 -7.43 11.87
C GLN A 115 -9.48 -8.23 11.48
N ARG A 116 -10.64 -7.57 11.40
CA ARG A 116 -11.89 -8.19 10.95
C ARG A 116 -11.80 -8.67 9.51
N LEU A 117 -11.29 -7.82 8.61
CA LEU A 117 -11.13 -8.14 7.19
C LEU A 117 -10.16 -9.30 7.01
N ARG A 118 -9.00 -9.28 7.68
CA ARG A 118 -8.04 -10.40 7.65
C ARG A 118 -8.65 -11.71 8.11
N LEU A 119 -9.32 -11.72 9.26
CA LEU A 119 -9.94 -12.93 9.80
C LEU A 119 -11.06 -13.47 8.90
N GLU A 120 -11.88 -12.60 8.29
CA GLU A 120 -12.91 -13.04 7.32
C GLU A 120 -12.29 -13.62 6.04
N VAL A 121 -11.21 -13.02 5.51
CA VAL A 121 -10.47 -13.53 4.35
C VAL A 121 -9.82 -14.89 4.66
N LEU A 122 -9.08 -15.00 5.78
CA LEU A 122 -8.44 -16.26 6.17
C LEU A 122 -9.46 -17.37 6.39
N LYS A 123 -10.63 -17.06 6.99
CA LYS A 123 -11.73 -18.02 7.12
C LYS A 123 -12.27 -18.47 5.77
N ALA A 124 -12.46 -17.55 4.82
CA ALA A 124 -12.92 -17.87 3.48
C ALA A 124 -11.89 -18.72 2.70
N LEU A 125 -10.61 -18.39 2.81
CA LEU A 125 -9.51 -19.17 2.21
C LEU A 125 -9.42 -20.56 2.83
N GLN A 126 -9.53 -20.68 4.15
CA GLN A 126 -9.51 -21.98 4.84
C GLN A 126 -10.68 -22.87 4.41
N LEU A 127 -11.88 -22.30 4.29
CA LEU A 127 -13.06 -23.04 3.80
C LEU A 127 -12.88 -23.57 2.37
N LYS A 128 -12.14 -22.84 1.52
CA LYS A 128 -11.97 -23.19 0.11
C LYS A 128 -10.74 -24.05 -0.18
N TYR A 129 -9.63 -23.78 0.50
CA TYR A 129 -8.30 -24.35 0.22
C TYR A 129 -7.71 -25.15 1.39
N GLY A 130 -8.48 -25.39 2.46
CA GLY A 130 -8.01 -26.09 3.66
C GLY A 130 -6.82 -25.36 4.30
N ASN A 131 -5.71 -26.07 4.49
CA ASN A 131 -4.52 -25.54 5.17
C ASN A 131 -3.47 -24.94 4.20
N LEU A 132 -3.81 -24.74 2.92
CA LEU A 132 -2.86 -24.21 1.94
C LEU A 132 -2.52 -22.74 2.20
N TYR A 133 -3.53 -21.93 2.53
CA TYR A 133 -3.41 -20.50 2.81
C TYR A 133 -3.79 -20.23 4.26
N ARG A 134 -2.81 -19.78 5.04
CA ARG A 134 -2.85 -19.70 6.50
C ARG A 134 -2.40 -18.32 6.97
N GLN A 135 -2.50 -18.10 8.27
CA GLN A 135 -2.02 -16.87 8.92
C GLN A 135 -0.53 -16.59 8.68
N ASP A 136 0.31 -17.64 8.59
CA ASP A 136 1.75 -17.53 8.45
C ASP A 136 2.19 -17.15 7.04
N ASN A 137 1.51 -17.64 6.00
CA ASN A 137 1.94 -17.48 4.62
C ASN A 137 1.06 -16.56 3.77
N VAL A 138 0.06 -15.88 4.36
CA VAL A 138 -0.76 -14.86 3.68
C VAL A 138 -0.54 -13.50 4.33
N VAL A 139 0.01 -12.55 3.56
CA VAL A 139 0.13 -11.14 3.90
C VAL A 139 -0.96 -10.36 3.16
N LEU A 140 -1.75 -9.57 3.88
CA LEU A 140 -2.67 -8.60 3.30
C LEU A 140 -2.20 -7.20 3.66
N SER A 141 -1.99 -6.33 2.68
CA SER A 141 -1.55 -4.93 2.85
C SER A 141 -2.48 -3.97 2.13
N GLY A 142 -2.73 -2.80 2.73
CA GLY A 142 -3.48 -1.71 2.11
C GLY A 142 -2.55 -0.71 1.42
N THR A 143 -2.96 -0.16 0.27
CA THR A 143 -2.25 0.94 -0.40
C THR A 143 -2.29 2.26 0.37
N HIS A 144 -3.19 2.35 1.35
CA HIS A 144 -3.45 3.53 2.15
C HIS A 144 -4.17 4.67 1.41
N THR A 145 -5.05 4.34 0.46
CA THR A 145 -5.95 5.35 -0.12
C THR A 145 -6.94 5.87 0.92
N HIS A 146 -7.03 7.20 1.05
CA HIS A 146 -8.05 7.87 1.90
C HIS A 146 -9.38 8.10 1.17
N SER A 147 -9.54 7.51 -0.02
CA SER A 147 -10.74 7.60 -0.86
C SER A 147 -11.44 6.24 -1.05
N GLY A 148 -11.17 5.28 -0.16
CA GLY A 148 -11.89 4.00 -0.08
C GLY A 148 -13.09 4.03 0.86
N LEU A 149 -14.02 3.08 0.72
CA LEU A 149 -15.24 3.00 1.56
C LEU A 149 -14.93 2.48 2.97
N ALA A 150 -15.50 3.12 3.99
CA ALA A 150 -15.35 2.72 5.39
C ALA A 150 -16.31 1.59 5.81
N GLY A 151 -16.29 1.25 7.11
CA GLY A 151 -17.26 0.32 7.72
C GLY A 151 -16.87 -1.15 7.70
N TYR A 152 -15.57 -1.45 7.66
CA TYR A 152 -15.03 -2.82 7.64
C TYR A 152 -14.20 -3.16 8.89
N PHE A 153 -14.35 -2.40 9.98
CA PHE A 153 -13.68 -2.61 11.26
C PHE A 153 -14.58 -3.31 12.29
N GLN A 154 -13.96 -3.92 13.30
CA GLN A 154 -14.65 -4.47 14.48
C GLN A 154 -14.34 -3.72 15.79
N TYR A 155 -13.27 -2.93 15.84
CA TYR A 155 -12.91 -2.14 17.03
C TYR A 155 -13.66 -0.80 17.05
N THR A 156 -14.12 -0.39 18.23
CA THR A 156 -15.12 0.68 18.38
C THR A 156 -14.68 2.01 17.78
N LEU A 157 -13.41 2.43 17.95
CA LEU A 157 -12.95 3.72 17.46
C LEU A 157 -13.19 3.89 15.95
N PHE A 158 -12.77 2.89 15.17
CA PHE A 158 -12.93 2.93 13.71
C PHE A 158 -14.38 2.75 13.28
N MET A 159 -15.20 2.05 14.07
CA MET A 159 -16.64 1.97 13.81
C MET A 159 -17.32 3.33 14.01
N ILE A 160 -16.91 4.14 15.00
CA ILE A 160 -17.49 5.47 15.21
C ILE A 160 -17.31 6.35 13.97
N SER A 161 -16.08 6.49 13.47
CA SER A 161 -15.80 7.29 12.26
C SER A 161 -16.44 6.71 11.00
N SER A 162 -16.58 5.38 10.93
CA SER A 162 -17.22 4.67 9.81
C SER A 162 -18.76 4.67 9.83
N LYS A 163 -19.40 5.22 10.88
CA LYS A 163 -20.83 5.02 11.18
C LYS A 163 -21.22 3.54 11.38
N GLY A 164 -20.28 2.71 11.80
CA GLY A 164 -20.47 1.32 12.22
C GLY A 164 -19.82 0.28 11.30
N TYR A 165 -20.16 -0.98 11.53
CA TYR A 165 -19.83 -2.12 10.67
C TYR A 165 -20.87 -2.25 9.56
N ILE A 166 -20.47 -1.97 8.33
CA ILE A 166 -21.32 -1.89 7.14
C ILE A 166 -21.06 -3.15 6.29
N LYS A 167 -21.94 -4.14 6.41
CA LYS A 167 -21.84 -5.43 5.68
C LYS A 167 -21.69 -5.26 4.16
N THR A 168 -22.34 -4.26 3.58
CA THR A 168 -22.26 -3.96 2.15
C THR A 168 -20.93 -3.35 1.72
N SER A 169 -20.11 -2.85 2.65
CA SER A 169 -18.75 -2.38 2.38
C SER A 169 -17.72 -3.50 2.51
N ILE A 170 -17.79 -4.31 3.57
CA ILE A 170 -16.78 -5.36 3.83
C ILE A 170 -16.92 -6.57 2.90
N LYS A 171 -18.15 -6.95 2.49
CA LYS A 171 -18.36 -8.14 1.66
C LYS A 171 -17.65 -8.03 0.29
N PRO A 172 -17.73 -6.91 -0.46
CA PRO A 172 -16.92 -6.71 -1.66
C PRO A 172 -15.41 -6.78 -1.41
N LEU A 173 -14.92 -6.29 -0.26
CA LEU A 173 -13.50 -6.40 0.11
C LEU A 173 -13.08 -7.85 0.31
N VAL A 174 -13.78 -8.62 1.16
CA VAL A 174 -13.47 -10.04 1.41
C VAL A 174 -13.54 -10.82 0.11
N ASN A 175 -14.63 -10.69 -0.64
CA ASN A 175 -14.81 -11.45 -1.86
C ASN A 175 -13.82 -11.03 -2.97
N GLY A 176 -13.43 -9.76 -3.03
CA GLY A 176 -12.44 -9.25 -3.97
C GLY A 176 -11.04 -9.79 -3.65
N ILE A 177 -10.64 -9.77 -2.38
CA ILE A 177 -9.34 -10.32 -1.93
C ILE A 177 -9.29 -11.84 -2.15
N VAL A 178 -10.35 -12.57 -1.81
CA VAL A 178 -10.39 -14.02 -2.08
C VAL A 178 -10.34 -14.28 -3.59
N LYS A 179 -11.08 -13.51 -4.40
CA LYS A 179 -11.09 -13.67 -5.86
C LYS A 179 -9.74 -13.36 -6.51
N SER A 180 -9.00 -12.35 -6.04
CA SER A 180 -7.66 -12.06 -6.58
C SER A 180 -6.67 -13.20 -6.28
N ILE A 181 -6.73 -13.77 -5.07
CA ILE A 181 -5.97 -14.97 -4.69
C ILE A 181 -6.41 -16.19 -5.51
N ASP A 182 -7.72 -16.35 -5.75
CA ASP A 182 -8.26 -17.42 -6.58
C ASP A 182 -7.72 -17.36 -8.02
N ILE A 183 -7.72 -16.17 -8.61
CA ILE A 183 -7.17 -15.94 -9.96
C ILE A 183 -5.68 -16.23 -9.95
N ALA A 184 -4.93 -15.71 -8.99
CA ALA A 184 -3.50 -15.97 -8.87
C ALA A 184 -3.20 -17.47 -8.71
N HIS A 185 -4.01 -18.19 -7.93
CA HIS A 185 -3.87 -19.64 -7.73
C HIS A 185 -4.12 -20.40 -9.04
N ALA A 186 -5.13 -20.00 -9.80
CA ALA A 186 -5.50 -20.65 -11.06
C ALA A 186 -4.51 -20.38 -12.19
N THR A 187 -3.70 -19.33 -12.09
CA THR A 187 -2.74 -18.91 -13.14
C THR A 187 -1.28 -19.25 -12.81
N ILE A 188 -1.05 -20.04 -11.74
CA ILE A 188 0.30 -20.46 -11.34
C ILE A 188 1.02 -21.14 -12.50
N LYS A 189 2.23 -20.65 -12.81
CA LYS A 189 3.10 -21.19 -13.84
C LYS A 189 4.58 -21.06 -13.43
N PRO A 190 5.49 -21.91 -13.95
CA PRO A 190 6.92 -21.73 -13.74
C PRO A 190 7.39 -20.35 -14.23
N GLY A 191 8.26 -19.71 -13.46
CA GLY A 191 8.72 -18.36 -13.75
C GLY A 191 9.90 -17.92 -12.89
N ARG A 192 10.42 -16.72 -13.21
CA ARG A 192 11.55 -16.10 -12.51
C ARG A 192 11.17 -14.75 -11.94
N ILE A 193 11.85 -14.36 -10.86
CA ILE A 193 11.64 -13.10 -10.16
C ILE A 193 12.93 -12.30 -10.28
N TYR A 194 12.82 -11.02 -10.63
CA TYR A 194 13.96 -10.11 -10.70
C TYR A 194 13.72 -8.91 -9.79
N ARG A 195 14.77 -8.41 -9.14
CA ARG A 195 14.71 -7.19 -8.33
C ARG A 195 15.41 -6.03 -9.02
N SER A 196 14.93 -4.82 -8.75
CA SER A 196 15.58 -3.58 -9.15
C SER A 196 15.19 -2.46 -8.18
N ARG A 197 16.12 -1.56 -7.88
CA ARG A 197 15.93 -0.45 -6.94
C ARG A 197 16.44 0.86 -7.52
N GLY A 198 15.78 1.95 -7.16
CA GLY A 198 16.20 3.30 -7.54
C GLY A 198 15.59 4.36 -6.64
N GLU A 199 16.06 5.60 -6.76
CA GLU A 199 15.55 6.74 -6.01
C GLU A 199 14.48 7.50 -6.82
N LEU A 200 13.41 7.94 -6.15
CA LEU A 200 12.37 8.80 -6.71
C LEU A 200 12.27 10.10 -5.92
N ASP A 201 12.71 11.19 -6.53
CA ASP A 201 12.57 12.55 -6.00
C ASP A 201 11.22 13.18 -6.38
N ASP A 202 10.93 14.36 -5.81
CA ASP A 202 9.77 15.21 -6.15
C ASP A 202 8.40 14.52 -6.11
N SER A 203 8.28 13.45 -5.33
CA SER A 203 7.02 12.69 -5.14
C SER A 203 6.68 12.48 -3.66
N SER A 204 7.49 13.01 -2.75
CA SER A 204 7.31 12.85 -1.31
C SER A 204 7.97 13.98 -0.50
N LEU A 205 7.28 14.39 0.57
CA LEU A 205 7.70 15.41 1.54
C LEU A 205 7.48 14.89 2.97
N ASN A 206 8.43 15.12 3.88
CA ASN A 206 8.19 14.81 5.30
C ASN A 206 7.21 15.82 5.91
N ARG A 207 6.09 15.37 6.47
CA ARG A 207 5.03 16.21 7.06
C ARG A 207 5.22 16.51 8.55
N SER A 208 6.20 15.87 9.18
CA SER A 208 6.62 16.08 10.57
C SER A 208 8.15 16.22 10.67
N PRO A 209 8.77 17.13 9.89
CA PRO A 209 10.22 17.21 9.77
C PRO A 209 10.90 17.53 11.11
N HIS A 210 10.25 18.31 11.97
CA HIS A 210 10.79 18.60 13.31
C HIS A 210 10.94 17.33 14.16
N SER A 211 9.96 16.42 14.12
CA SER A 211 10.05 15.12 14.81
C SER A 211 11.19 14.28 14.25
N TYR A 212 11.36 14.22 12.92
CA TYR A 212 12.48 13.52 12.31
C TYR A 212 13.83 14.06 12.80
N LEU A 213 13.98 15.39 12.94
CA LEU A 213 15.21 16.01 13.43
C LEU A 213 15.54 15.67 14.89
N ASN A 214 14.58 15.14 15.67
CA ASN A 214 14.83 14.71 17.04
C ASN A 214 15.55 13.36 17.12
N ASN A 215 15.59 12.57 16.03
CA ASN A 215 16.43 11.38 15.96
C ASN A 215 17.92 11.75 16.09
N PRO A 216 18.78 10.85 16.61
CA PRO A 216 20.22 11.10 16.79
C PRO A 216 20.89 11.63 15.53
N GLU A 217 21.74 12.65 15.68
CA GLU A 217 22.37 13.34 14.56
C GLU A 217 23.28 12.42 13.74
N ASP A 218 24.05 11.56 14.42
CA ASP A 218 24.90 10.53 13.81
C ASP A 218 24.10 9.53 12.98
N GLU A 219 22.92 9.12 13.47
CA GLU A 219 22.01 8.26 12.70
C GLU A 219 21.46 8.99 11.47
N ARG A 220 21.02 10.25 11.63
CA ARG A 220 20.47 11.05 10.52
C ARG A 220 21.50 11.28 9.41
N HIS A 221 22.77 11.51 9.75
CA HIS A 221 23.86 11.71 8.78
C HIS A 221 24.18 10.48 7.92
N ARG A 222 23.66 9.29 8.26
CA ARG A 222 23.74 8.09 7.41
C ARG A 222 22.81 8.16 6.20
N TYR A 223 21.85 9.09 6.18
CA TYR A 223 20.82 9.19 5.15
C TYR A 223 20.80 10.58 4.52
N LYS A 224 20.67 10.63 3.20
CA LYS A 224 20.62 11.88 2.42
C LYS A 224 19.35 12.70 2.66
N TRP A 225 18.24 12.02 2.95
CA TRP A 225 16.90 12.62 2.99
C TRP A 225 16.13 12.23 4.26
N ASN A 226 15.18 13.06 4.66
CA ASN A 226 14.23 12.79 5.74
C ASN A 226 12.96 12.04 5.29
N THR A 227 12.96 11.54 4.07
CA THR A 227 11.95 10.62 3.52
C THR A 227 12.69 9.46 2.86
N ASP A 228 12.06 8.29 2.79
CA ASP A 228 12.62 7.16 2.05
C ASP A 228 12.31 7.28 0.56
N LYS A 229 13.32 7.68 -0.21
CA LYS A 229 13.23 7.87 -1.67
C LYS A 229 13.35 6.56 -2.47
N GLN A 230 13.71 5.45 -1.84
CA GLN A 230 13.90 4.18 -2.52
C GLN A 230 12.56 3.61 -3.02
N VAL A 231 12.50 3.32 -4.31
CA VAL A 231 11.51 2.47 -4.95
C VAL A 231 12.17 1.10 -5.16
N LEU A 232 11.56 0.04 -4.63
CA LEU A 232 11.94 -1.34 -4.95
C LEU A 232 10.88 -1.94 -5.86
N VAL A 233 11.32 -2.60 -6.94
CA VAL A 233 10.48 -3.38 -7.85
C VAL A 233 10.89 -4.84 -7.82
N LEU A 234 9.90 -5.72 -7.71
CA LEU A 234 9.97 -7.13 -8.10
C LEU A 234 9.23 -7.33 -9.42
N LYS A 235 9.97 -7.77 -10.44
CA LYS A 235 9.45 -8.17 -11.74
C LYS A 235 9.20 -9.68 -11.72
N PHE A 236 7.98 -10.09 -12.07
CA PHE A 236 7.60 -11.49 -12.21
C PHE A 236 7.51 -11.84 -13.68
N THR A 237 8.17 -12.91 -14.09
CA THR A 237 8.22 -13.40 -15.49
C THR A 237 7.77 -14.85 -15.54
N ASP A 238 7.17 -15.25 -16.66
CA ASP A 238 7.14 -16.65 -17.06
C ASP A 238 8.48 -17.04 -17.71
N LEU A 239 8.58 -18.30 -18.15
CA LEU A 239 9.79 -18.79 -18.81
C LEU A 239 10.03 -18.18 -20.20
N ASP A 240 9.00 -17.59 -20.82
CA ASP A 240 9.06 -16.97 -22.14
C ASP A 240 9.55 -15.51 -22.07
N GLY A 241 9.51 -14.89 -20.88
CA GLY A 241 10.20 -13.63 -20.56
C GLY A 241 9.36 -12.35 -20.67
N ASP A 242 8.09 -12.46 -21.10
CA ASP A 242 7.22 -11.30 -21.38
C ASP A 242 6.72 -10.56 -20.13
N GLY A 243 6.88 -11.19 -18.96
CA GLY A 243 6.54 -10.58 -17.69
C GLY A 243 5.06 -10.66 -17.38
N ILE A 244 4.69 -11.35 -16.30
CA ILE A 244 3.29 -11.57 -15.91
C ILE A 244 2.80 -10.57 -14.86
N GLY A 245 3.71 -9.93 -14.13
CA GLY A 245 3.32 -8.91 -13.15
C GLY A 245 4.50 -8.17 -12.55
N MET A 246 4.16 -7.20 -11.71
CA MET A 246 5.11 -6.39 -10.96
C MET A 246 4.57 -6.10 -9.56
N LEU A 247 5.43 -6.13 -8.55
CA LEU A 247 5.15 -5.61 -7.23
C LEU A 247 6.19 -4.55 -6.85
N SER A 248 5.73 -3.38 -6.41
CA SER A 248 6.59 -2.24 -6.06
C SER A 248 6.29 -1.71 -4.66
N TRP A 249 7.31 -1.26 -3.95
CA TRP A 249 7.18 -0.56 -2.67
C TRP A 249 7.76 0.84 -2.76
N PHE A 250 7.02 1.83 -2.26
CA PHE A 250 7.46 3.21 -2.12
C PHE A 250 6.78 3.86 -0.91
N ALA A 251 7.50 4.68 -0.16
CA ALA A 251 6.99 5.34 1.04
C ALA A 251 6.35 6.69 0.69
N VAL A 252 5.03 6.71 0.50
CA VAL A 252 4.23 7.94 0.39
C VAL A 252 2.78 7.66 0.76
N HIS A 253 2.11 8.58 1.46
CA HIS A 253 0.67 8.48 1.68
C HIS A 253 -0.12 8.59 0.36
N ALA A 254 -1.20 7.82 0.25
CA ALA A 254 -2.20 7.95 -0.80
C ALA A 254 -3.32 8.93 -0.38
N VAL A 255 -2.91 10.19 -0.27
CA VAL A 255 -3.72 11.35 0.21
C VAL A 255 -3.66 12.54 -0.74
N SER A 256 -3.36 12.31 -2.03
CA SER A 256 -3.42 13.37 -3.04
C SER A 256 -4.86 13.84 -3.27
N MET A 257 -5.82 12.91 -3.18
CA MET A 257 -7.25 13.19 -3.09
C MET A 257 -7.62 13.60 -1.66
N ASN A 258 -7.58 14.91 -1.39
CA ASN A 258 -7.85 15.46 -0.06
C ASN A 258 -9.28 15.19 0.48
N TYR A 259 -9.52 15.54 1.74
CA TYR A 259 -10.76 15.25 2.48
C TYR A 259 -12.05 15.90 1.92
N THR A 260 -11.97 16.83 0.96
CA THR A 260 -13.16 17.36 0.27
C THR A 260 -13.66 16.45 -0.84
N ASN A 261 -12.83 15.49 -1.27
CA ASN A 261 -13.22 14.46 -2.23
C ASN A 261 -14.40 13.63 -1.69
N ARG A 262 -15.36 13.35 -2.57
CA ARG A 262 -16.50 12.46 -2.28
C ARG A 262 -16.60 11.30 -3.26
N MET A 263 -15.64 11.09 -4.16
CA MET A 263 -15.63 9.95 -5.07
C MET A 263 -14.75 8.83 -4.54
N VAL A 264 -15.17 7.59 -4.77
CA VAL A 264 -14.29 6.44 -4.54
C VAL A 264 -13.09 6.53 -5.50
N SER A 265 -11.88 6.42 -4.97
CA SER A 265 -10.65 6.50 -5.76
C SER A 265 -9.53 5.70 -5.11
N SER A 266 -8.66 5.14 -5.95
CA SER A 266 -7.45 4.42 -5.55
C SER A 266 -6.24 5.36 -5.33
N ASP A 267 -6.43 6.67 -5.49
CA ASP A 267 -5.43 7.74 -5.27
C ASP A 267 -4.14 7.53 -6.10
N ASN A 268 -3.01 8.08 -5.65
CA ASN A 268 -1.75 8.14 -6.41
C ASN A 268 -1.11 6.77 -6.64
N MET A 269 -1.10 5.88 -5.64
CA MET A 269 -0.60 4.50 -5.75
C MET A 269 -1.46 3.66 -6.69
N GLY A 270 -2.78 3.85 -6.63
CA GLY A 270 -3.70 3.20 -7.55
C GLY A 270 -3.60 3.74 -8.98
N TYR A 271 -3.36 5.05 -9.16
CA TYR A 271 -3.10 5.62 -10.48
C TYR A 271 -1.79 5.09 -11.10
N ALA A 272 -0.75 4.91 -10.29
CA ALA A 272 0.49 4.26 -10.72
C ALA A 272 0.24 2.81 -11.19
N SER A 273 -0.59 2.07 -10.43
CA SER A 273 -1.02 0.71 -10.79
C SER A 273 -1.80 0.69 -12.11
N TYR A 274 -2.78 1.60 -12.24
CA TYR A 274 -3.60 1.78 -13.44
C TYR A 274 -2.74 2.01 -14.69
N LEU A 275 -1.77 2.93 -14.64
CA LEU A 275 -0.91 3.23 -15.78
C LEU A 275 -0.07 2.03 -16.21
N LEU A 276 0.53 1.30 -15.25
CA LEU A 276 1.35 0.15 -15.62
C LEU A 276 0.52 -1.02 -16.14
N GLU A 277 -0.68 -1.25 -15.60
CA GLU A 277 -1.59 -2.28 -16.09
C GLU A 277 -2.09 -1.95 -17.51
N GLN A 278 -2.48 -0.70 -17.78
CA GLN A 278 -2.89 -0.30 -19.13
C GLN A 278 -1.74 -0.39 -20.15
N ASP A 279 -0.52 -0.04 -19.74
CA ASP A 279 0.67 -0.17 -20.57
C ASP A 279 0.99 -1.62 -20.96
N LYS A 280 0.75 -2.56 -20.04
CA LYS A 280 1.11 -3.98 -20.20
C LYS A 280 -0.06 -4.85 -20.68
N ASN A 281 -1.27 -4.32 -20.70
CA ASN A 281 -2.47 -4.96 -21.23
C ASN A 281 -3.05 -4.13 -22.39
N PRO A 282 -2.33 -3.99 -23.52
CA PRO A 282 -2.78 -3.15 -24.62
C PRO A 282 -4.10 -3.67 -25.20
N GLY A 283 -5.09 -2.78 -25.32
CA GLY A 283 -6.42 -3.10 -25.83
C GLY A 283 -7.43 -3.56 -24.78
N ASP A 284 -6.99 -3.89 -23.56
CA ASP A 284 -7.88 -4.21 -22.46
C ASP A 284 -8.43 -2.95 -21.77
N LEU A 285 -9.68 -3.02 -21.33
CA LEU A 285 -10.27 -1.97 -20.51
C LEU A 285 -9.66 -1.94 -19.11
N PRO A 286 -9.62 -0.78 -18.44
CA PRO A 286 -9.17 -0.68 -17.06
C PRO A 286 -9.84 -1.71 -16.13
N GLY A 287 -9.01 -2.42 -15.38
CA GLY A 287 -9.40 -3.54 -14.53
C GLY A 287 -9.34 -4.91 -15.21
N GLN A 288 -9.15 -4.98 -16.53
CA GLN A 288 -9.02 -6.21 -17.32
C GLN A 288 -7.56 -6.45 -17.75
N GLY A 289 -7.31 -7.56 -18.45
CA GLY A 289 -5.98 -7.99 -18.86
C GLY A 289 -5.23 -8.86 -17.85
N GLY A 290 -4.27 -9.62 -18.35
CA GLY A 290 -3.54 -10.65 -17.59
C GLY A 290 -2.39 -10.13 -16.74
N PHE A 291 -1.77 -9.01 -17.13
CA PHE A 291 -0.71 -8.39 -16.35
C PHE A 291 -1.27 -7.71 -15.09
N VAL A 292 -0.58 -7.88 -13.96
CA VAL A 292 -0.96 -7.29 -12.67
C VAL A 292 0.18 -6.43 -12.12
N ALA A 293 -0.11 -5.16 -11.81
CA ALA A 293 0.85 -4.22 -11.22
C ALA A 293 0.42 -3.81 -9.81
N GLY A 294 1.08 -4.34 -8.78
CA GLY A 294 0.86 -3.97 -7.39
C GLY A 294 1.80 -2.86 -6.95
N PHE A 295 1.26 -1.75 -6.44
CA PHE A 295 2.02 -0.71 -5.75
C PHE A 295 1.63 -0.72 -4.27
N SER A 296 2.51 -1.25 -3.43
CA SER A 296 2.30 -1.42 -2.00
C SER A 296 2.78 -0.21 -1.21
N SER A 297 2.12 0.04 -0.07
CA SER A 297 2.60 0.95 0.95
C SER A 297 3.90 0.43 1.58
N SER A 298 4.70 1.37 2.10
CA SER A 298 5.91 1.13 2.89
C SER A 298 5.80 1.84 4.26
N ASN A 299 6.92 2.31 4.82
CA ASN A 299 6.99 3.17 5.99
C ASN A 299 6.64 4.64 5.68
N LEU A 300 5.36 4.85 5.35
CA LEU A 300 4.83 6.13 4.88
C LEU A 300 4.38 7.11 5.98
N GLY A 301 4.53 6.77 7.27
CA GLY A 301 3.82 7.41 8.38
C GLY A 301 4.01 8.93 8.51
N ASP A 302 5.16 9.45 8.12
CA ASP A 302 5.47 10.89 8.11
C ASP A 302 5.68 11.44 6.69
N VAL A 303 5.21 10.73 5.66
CA VAL A 303 5.52 11.03 4.25
C VAL A 303 4.26 11.40 3.46
N SER A 304 4.18 12.66 3.05
CA SER A 304 3.08 13.24 2.28
C SER A 304 3.39 13.34 0.78
N PRO A 305 2.40 13.16 -0.11
CA PRO A 305 2.52 13.45 -1.54
C PRO A 305 2.33 14.95 -1.87
N ASN A 306 1.97 15.78 -0.88
CA ASN A 306 1.64 17.19 -1.06
C ASN A 306 2.90 18.06 -1.03
N ILE A 307 3.71 17.94 -2.08
CA ILE A 307 5.09 18.45 -2.14
C ILE A 307 5.24 19.98 -2.23
N LYS A 308 4.16 20.76 -2.46
CA LYS A 308 4.23 22.23 -2.35
C LYS A 308 4.41 22.71 -0.89
N GLY A 309 4.24 21.79 0.07
CA GLY A 309 4.45 22.03 1.48
C GLY A 309 3.29 22.78 2.15
N PRO A 310 3.32 22.88 3.49
CA PRO A 310 2.23 23.43 4.27
C PRO A 310 2.23 24.96 4.32
N HIS A 311 1.10 25.56 3.92
CA HIS A 311 0.86 27.01 4.00
C HIS A 311 -0.53 27.32 4.56
N CYS A 312 -0.69 28.52 5.07
CA CYS A 312 -1.96 29.04 5.55
C CYS A 312 -2.85 29.43 4.37
N VAL A 313 -3.94 28.70 4.15
CA VAL A 313 -4.82 28.88 2.96
C VAL A 313 -5.40 30.28 2.86
N ASN A 314 -5.58 30.97 3.99
CA ASN A 314 -6.14 32.31 4.06
C ASN A 314 -5.12 33.44 3.81
N THR A 315 -3.84 33.24 4.09
CA THR A 315 -2.81 34.29 3.99
C THR A 315 -1.70 33.99 2.99
N GLY A 316 -1.52 32.73 2.59
CA GLY A 316 -0.41 32.25 1.77
C GLY A 316 0.92 32.16 2.52
N LEU A 317 0.98 32.48 3.81
CA LEU A 317 2.19 32.38 4.61
C LEU A 317 2.51 30.93 4.99
N PRO A 318 3.80 30.58 5.22
CA PRO A 318 4.16 29.28 5.77
C PRO A 318 3.45 29.02 7.10
N CYS A 319 3.06 27.77 7.34
CA CYS A 319 2.52 27.38 8.64
C CYS A 319 3.58 27.45 9.74
N ASP A 320 3.13 27.50 10.99
CA ASP A 320 4.01 27.28 12.14
C ASP A 320 4.70 25.91 12.03
N TYR A 321 6.03 25.91 12.16
CA TYR A 321 6.86 24.74 11.90
C TYR A 321 6.65 23.62 12.93
N LEU A 322 6.42 23.98 14.19
CA LEU A 322 6.31 23.03 15.31
C LEU A 322 4.90 22.46 15.43
N ASN A 323 3.90 23.32 15.31
CA ASN A 323 2.51 23.00 15.65
C ASN A 323 1.62 22.77 14.42
N SER A 324 2.12 23.10 13.22
CA SER A 324 1.37 23.05 11.96
C SER A 324 0.04 23.78 12.05
N SER A 325 0.10 25.02 12.51
CA SER A 325 -1.04 25.91 12.70
C SER A 325 -0.81 27.27 12.04
N CYS A 326 -1.90 28.01 11.85
CA CYS A 326 -1.88 29.36 11.33
C CYS A 326 -2.33 30.35 12.41
N PRO A 327 -1.74 31.57 12.46
CA PRO A 327 -2.14 32.60 13.43
C PRO A 327 -3.64 32.93 13.39
N VAL A 328 -4.23 32.89 12.19
CA VAL A 328 -5.67 33.06 11.97
C VAL A 328 -6.24 31.74 11.46
N GLY A 329 -7.14 31.13 12.22
CA GLY A 329 -7.87 29.91 11.85
C GLY A 329 -7.19 28.59 12.21
N GLY A 330 -6.07 28.61 12.94
CA GLY A 330 -5.49 27.43 13.60
C GLY A 330 -5.00 26.35 12.64
N THR A 331 -5.08 25.09 13.06
CA THR A 331 -4.63 23.92 12.28
C THR A 331 -5.44 23.69 11.01
N LYS A 332 -6.73 24.00 11.03
CA LYS A 332 -7.63 23.86 9.87
C LYS A 332 -7.19 24.68 8.65
N MET A 333 -6.54 25.82 8.89
CA MET A 333 -6.03 26.69 7.82
C MET A 333 -4.64 26.29 7.36
N CYS A 334 -3.91 25.46 8.10
CA CYS A 334 -2.61 24.97 7.67
C CYS A 334 -2.76 23.72 6.80
N LYS A 335 -2.50 23.84 5.49
CA LYS A 335 -2.65 22.73 4.55
C LYS A 335 -1.45 22.60 3.63
N ALA A 336 -1.06 21.37 3.36
CA ALA A 336 -0.13 21.04 2.30
C ALA A 336 -0.88 20.81 0.98
N PHE A 337 -0.28 21.24 -0.13
CA PHE A 337 -0.87 21.08 -1.47
C PHE A 337 0.00 20.21 -2.37
N GLY A 338 -0.67 19.44 -3.23
CA GLY A 338 -0.02 18.68 -4.28
C GLY A 338 0.52 19.55 -5.43
N PRO A 339 1.28 18.94 -6.36
CA PRO A 339 1.95 19.68 -7.43
C PRO A 339 0.99 20.24 -8.49
N GLY A 340 -0.20 19.66 -8.67
CA GLY A 340 -1.17 20.05 -9.71
C GLY A 340 -1.99 21.29 -9.34
N ASP A 341 -2.86 21.69 -10.26
CA ASP A 341 -3.81 22.80 -10.08
C ASP A 341 -5.02 22.38 -9.23
N ASP A 342 -5.36 21.10 -9.28
CA ASP A 342 -6.37 20.48 -8.42
C ASP A 342 -5.90 19.15 -7.81
N MET A 343 -6.77 18.49 -7.03
CA MET A 343 -6.47 17.20 -6.42
C MET A 343 -6.34 16.05 -7.42
N PHE A 344 -7.09 16.07 -8.52
CA PHE A 344 -7.02 15.03 -9.55
C PHE A 344 -5.68 15.13 -10.27
N GLU A 345 -5.30 16.33 -10.67
CA GLU A 345 -4.01 16.56 -11.31
C GLU A 345 -2.85 16.28 -10.36
N SER A 346 -2.95 16.69 -9.08
CA SER A 346 -1.94 16.34 -8.08
C SER A 346 -1.79 14.81 -7.94
N THR A 347 -2.91 14.09 -7.88
CA THR A 347 -2.92 12.62 -7.83
C THR A 347 -2.30 12.01 -9.10
N ARG A 348 -2.64 12.57 -10.27
CA ARG A 348 -2.08 12.17 -11.57
C ARG A 348 -0.57 12.36 -11.62
N ILE A 349 -0.06 13.54 -11.25
CA ILE A 349 1.36 13.87 -11.30
C ILE A 349 2.16 12.96 -10.39
N ILE A 350 1.75 12.82 -9.12
CA ILE A 350 2.45 11.96 -8.15
C ILE A 350 2.40 10.50 -8.59
N GLY A 351 1.22 9.99 -8.95
CA GLY A 351 1.09 8.60 -9.42
C GLY A 351 1.86 8.34 -10.72
N HIS A 352 1.92 9.29 -11.65
CA HIS A 352 2.71 9.17 -12.87
C HIS A 352 4.22 9.13 -12.60
N SER A 353 4.73 9.94 -11.68
CA SER A 353 6.14 9.90 -11.28
C SER A 353 6.52 8.54 -10.68
N ILE A 354 5.66 7.99 -9.81
CA ILE A 354 5.81 6.66 -9.21
C ILE A 354 5.79 5.58 -10.30
N TYR A 355 4.80 5.61 -11.20
CA TYR A 355 4.71 4.69 -12.33
C TYR A 355 5.95 4.75 -13.23
N ARG A 356 6.43 5.95 -13.57
CA ARG A 356 7.56 6.12 -14.48
C ARG A 356 8.83 5.50 -13.90
N LYS A 357 9.10 5.74 -12.61
CA LYS A 357 10.24 5.14 -11.92
C LYS A 357 10.10 3.62 -11.84
N ALA A 358 8.92 3.11 -11.48
CA ALA A 358 8.70 1.66 -11.42
C ALA A 358 8.83 1.00 -12.79
N LYS A 359 8.32 1.62 -13.87
CA LYS A 359 8.47 1.14 -15.26
C LYS A 359 9.94 1.11 -15.70
N GLU A 360 10.70 2.15 -15.37
CA GLU A 360 12.16 2.19 -15.61
C GLU A 360 12.86 1.02 -14.90
N LEU A 361 12.62 0.84 -13.61
CA LEU A 361 13.21 -0.24 -12.81
C LEU A 361 12.79 -1.63 -13.28
N TYR A 362 11.52 -1.79 -13.68
CA TYR A 362 11.00 -3.02 -14.26
C TYR A 362 11.71 -3.38 -15.57
N ALA A 363 11.95 -2.39 -16.45
CA ALA A 363 12.61 -2.61 -17.73
C ALA A 363 14.09 -2.99 -17.57
N THR A 364 14.75 -2.48 -16.52
CA THR A 364 16.19 -2.71 -16.26
C THR A 364 16.48 -3.80 -15.23
N ALA A 365 15.45 -4.45 -14.68
CA ALA A 365 15.61 -5.53 -13.70
C ALA A 365 16.29 -6.75 -14.31
N VAL A 366 17.56 -6.97 -13.95
CA VAL A 366 18.39 -8.10 -14.38
C VAL A 366 18.87 -8.98 -13.23
N GLU A 367 18.77 -8.48 -11.99
CA GLU A 367 19.21 -9.21 -10.81
C GLU A 367 18.14 -10.23 -10.40
N GLU A 368 18.40 -11.51 -10.66
CA GLU A 368 17.47 -12.59 -10.34
C GLU A 368 17.42 -12.83 -8.82
N VAL A 369 16.21 -12.89 -8.29
CA VAL A 369 15.93 -13.32 -6.93
C VAL A 369 15.88 -14.83 -6.91
N THR A 370 16.75 -15.46 -6.12
CA THR A 370 16.84 -16.92 -5.98
C THR A 370 16.94 -17.30 -4.51
N GLY A 371 16.65 -18.57 -4.20
CA GLY A 371 16.65 -19.10 -2.84
C GLY A 371 15.28 -19.62 -2.39
N LEU A 372 15.20 -20.13 -1.17
CA LEU A 372 13.97 -20.71 -0.63
C LEU A 372 12.96 -19.63 -0.22
N VAL A 373 11.69 -20.02 -0.19
CA VAL A 373 10.60 -19.25 0.38
C VAL A 373 10.42 -19.66 1.85
N HIS A 374 10.30 -18.66 2.73
CA HIS A 374 9.96 -18.89 4.13
C HIS A 374 8.83 -17.97 4.58
N SER A 375 8.14 -18.35 5.64
CA SER A 375 7.14 -17.50 6.28
C SER A 375 7.12 -17.70 7.79
N ALA A 376 7.18 -16.62 8.56
CA ALA A 376 7.07 -16.64 10.01
C ALA A 376 6.02 -15.63 10.47
N HIS A 377 5.19 -16.03 11.42
CA HIS A 377 4.10 -15.21 11.96
C HIS A 377 3.95 -15.47 13.46
N GLN A 378 3.53 -14.43 14.17
CA GLN A 378 3.14 -14.52 15.57
C GLN A 378 2.02 -13.52 15.85
N TRP A 379 1.06 -13.92 16.69
CA TRP A 379 0.19 -12.94 17.36
C TRP A 379 0.84 -12.45 18.64
N VAL A 380 0.85 -11.14 18.83
CA VAL A 380 1.51 -10.51 19.96
C VAL A 380 0.48 -9.69 20.72
N ASN A 381 0.39 -9.90 22.03
CA ASN A 381 -0.27 -8.93 22.90
C ASN A 381 0.65 -7.71 23.05
N MET A 382 0.36 -6.65 22.28
CA MET A 382 1.16 -5.44 22.27
C MET A 382 0.96 -4.56 23.51
N THR A 383 0.03 -4.91 24.41
CA THR A 383 -0.19 -4.14 25.65
C THR A 383 0.80 -4.47 26.76
N ASP A 384 1.56 -5.56 26.62
CA ASP A 384 2.43 -6.11 27.67
C ASP A 384 3.70 -6.76 27.09
N VAL A 385 4.36 -6.08 26.16
CA VAL A 385 5.65 -6.54 25.62
C VAL A 385 6.76 -5.94 26.46
N THR A 386 7.46 -6.80 27.20
CA THR A 386 8.71 -6.41 27.87
C THR A 386 9.83 -6.24 26.84
N VAL A 387 10.49 -5.08 26.87
CA VAL A 387 11.64 -4.74 26.04
C VAL A 387 12.83 -4.47 26.94
N GLN A 388 13.94 -5.13 26.63
CA GLN A 388 15.22 -4.89 27.31
C GLN A 388 15.97 -3.80 26.54
N ILE A 389 16.15 -2.62 27.15
CA ILE A 389 16.87 -1.49 26.54
C ILE A 389 18.38 -1.63 26.77
N ASN A 390 18.77 -2.14 27.93
CA ASN A 390 20.15 -2.51 28.26
C ASN A 390 20.15 -3.60 29.36
N ASP A 391 21.33 -4.03 29.81
CA ASP A 391 21.48 -5.13 30.76
C ASP A 391 20.74 -4.93 32.09
N THR A 392 20.47 -3.69 32.50
CA THR A 392 19.89 -3.35 33.80
C THR A 392 18.51 -2.68 33.72
N HIS A 393 18.05 -2.33 32.51
CA HIS A 393 16.82 -1.57 32.32
C HIS A 393 15.87 -2.27 31.34
N THR A 394 14.77 -2.77 31.92
CA THR A 394 13.63 -3.31 31.20
C THR A 394 12.45 -2.38 31.32
N ILE A 395 11.72 -2.26 30.22
CA ILE A 395 10.50 -1.45 30.09
C ILE A 395 9.41 -2.34 29.51
N SER A 396 8.16 -1.87 29.53
CA SER A 396 7.04 -2.51 28.85
C SER A 396 6.38 -1.55 27.87
N THR A 397 5.69 -2.09 26.88
CA THR A 397 4.68 -1.34 26.14
C THR A 397 3.48 -0.99 27.05
N CYS A 398 2.58 -0.18 26.52
CA CYS A 398 1.40 0.32 27.23
C CYS A 398 0.10 -0.24 26.62
N LYS A 399 -0.98 -0.20 27.41
CA LYS A 399 -2.35 -0.28 26.87
C LYS A 399 -2.56 0.83 25.83
N PRO A 400 -3.35 0.60 24.75
CA PRO A 400 -3.43 1.56 23.67
C PRO A 400 -4.05 2.89 24.12
N ALA A 401 -3.40 4.01 23.80
CA ALA A 401 -3.94 5.35 24.03
C ALA A 401 -3.55 6.36 22.92
N LEU A 402 -4.48 7.26 22.61
CA LEU A 402 -4.29 8.37 21.65
C LEU A 402 -4.05 9.68 22.41
N GLY A 403 -3.09 10.47 21.93
CA GLY A 403 -2.74 11.76 22.53
C GLY A 403 -3.59 12.92 22.02
N HIS A 404 -3.49 14.09 22.65
CA HIS A 404 -4.19 15.31 22.21
C HIS A 404 -3.94 15.64 20.72
N SER A 405 -2.69 15.56 20.25
CA SER A 405 -2.36 15.85 18.85
C SER A 405 -2.98 14.88 17.83
N PHE A 406 -3.57 13.75 18.24
CA PHE A 406 -4.39 12.93 17.35
C PHE A 406 -5.58 13.73 16.79
N ALA A 407 -6.22 14.55 17.63
CA ALA A 407 -7.37 15.35 17.21
C ALA A 407 -6.98 16.58 16.37
N ALA A 408 -5.68 16.88 16.25
CA ALA A 408 -5.17 17.98 15.42
C ALA A 408 -5.16 17.61 13.91
N GLY A 409 -5.18 16.32 13.58
CA GLY A 409 -4.93 15.85 12.22
C GLY A 409 -3.52 16.22 11.74
N THR A 410 -3.35 16.27 10.42
CA THR A 410 -2.07 16.63 9.78
C THR A 410 -2.25 17.76 8.78
N THR A 411 -1.15 18.19 8.16
CA THR A 411 -1.19 19.14 7.05
C THR A 411 -1.88 18.57 5.80
N ASP A 412 -2.05 17.25 5.69
CA ASP A 412 -2.79 16.57 4.61
C ASP A 412 -4.31 16.52 4.88
N GLY A 413 -4.71 16.76 6.13
CA GLY A 413 -6.09 16.74 6.60
C GLY A 413 -6.18 17.17 8.07
N GLY A 414 -6.44 18.46 8.30
CA GLY A 414 -6.48 19.05 9.65
C GLY A 414 -7.75 18.69 10.42
N GLY A 415 -7.64 18.64 11.75
CA GLY A 415 -8.74 18.38 12.66
C GLY A 415 -9.68 19.59 12.87
N ASP A 416 -10.93 19.31 13.25
CA ASP A 416 -11.98 20.32 13.41
C ASP A 416 -12.09 20.91 14.82
N LEU A 417 -11.38 20.35 15.81
CA LEU A 417 -11.50 20.71 17.23
C LEU A 417 -10.41 21.68 17.73
N ASN A 418 -9.70 22.35 16.82
CA ASN A 418 -8.65 23.34 17.09
C ASN A 418 -7.49 22.85 17.98
N PHE A 419 -7.30 21.53 18.08
CA PHE A 419 -6.07 20.95 18.62
C PHE A 419 -4.91 21.27 17.70
N THR A 420 -3.73 21.48 18.29
CA THR A 420 -2.46 21.65 17.58
C THR A 420 -1.62 20.38 17.69
N GLN A 421 -0.72 20.17 16.72
CA GLN A 421 0.30 19.14 16.88
C GLN A 421 1.36 19.59 17.87
N GLY A 422 2.13 18.65 18.44
CA GLY A 422 3.24 18.95 19.34
C GLY A 422 2.85 19.09 20.82
N ALA A 423 1.62 18.76 21.19
CA ALA A 423 1.16 18.87 22.58
C ALA A 423 1.81 17.80 23.48
N VAL A 424 2.62 18.24 24.43
CA VAL A 424 3.24 17.40 25.49
C VAL A 424 2.60 17.61 26.87
N GLU A 425 1.72 18.60 26.98
CA GLU A 425 0.89 18.86 28.16
C GLU A 425 -0.60 18.74 27.76
N GLY A 426 -1.43 18.31 28.72
CA GLY A 426 -2.88 18.25 28.54
C GLY A 426 -3.50 19.65 28.59
N ASP A 427 -4.72 19.74 28.09
CA ASP A 427 -5.59 20.91 28.23
C ASP A 427 -6.67 20.60 29.28
N PRO A 428 -6.74 21.35 30.40
CA PRO A 428 -7.67 21.05 31.49
C PRO A 428 -9.14 20.99 31.07
N PHE A 429 -9.54 21.74 30.02
CA PHE A 429 -10.91 21.70 29.51
C PHE A 429 -11.19 20.39 28.78
N TRP A 430 -10.32 19.95 27.88
CA TRP A 430 -10.46 18.68 27.18
C TRP A 430 -10.28 17.46 28.09
N ASP A 431 -9.37 17.54 29.06
CA ASP A 431 -9.19 16.50 30.06
C ASP A 431 -10.45 16.33 30.92
N GLY A 432 -11.07 17.43 31.35
CA GLY A 432 -12.34 17.40 32.07
C GLY A 432 -13.50 16.79 31.26
N ILE A 433 -13.58 17.08 29.96
CA ILE A 433 -14.59 16.48 29.07
C ILE A 433 -14.34 14.98 28.91
N ARG A 434 -13.08 14.57 28.68
CA ARG A 434 -12.69 13.16 28.59
C ARG A 434 -13.09 12.43 29.86
N ASP A 435 -12.73 12.94 31.03
CA ASP A 435 -12.95 12.26 32.31
C ASP A 435 -14.44 12.12 32.62
N ALA A 436 -15.24 13.16 32.30
CA ALA A 436 -16.69 13.14 32.49
C ALA A 436 -17.43 12.18 31.54
N LEU A 437 -16.94 11.99 30.30
CA LEU A 437 -17.65 11.22 29.27
C LEU A 437 -17.13 9.79 29.08
N LEU A 438 -15.82 9.59 29.24
CA LEU A 438 -15.10 8.38 28.86
C LEU A 438 -14.35 7.73 30.02
N GLY A 439 -14.22 8.43 31.15
CA GLY A 439 -13.46 8.01 32.33
C GLY A 439 -12.01 8.47 32.31
N GLU A 440 -11.45 8.67 33.50
CA GLU A 440 -10.08 9.11 33.69
C GLU A 440 -9.07 7.99 33.36
N PRO A 441 -8.02 8.27 32.56
CA PRO A 441 -6.95 7.31 32.30
C PRO A 441 -6.25 6.91 33.60
N SER A 442 -5.96 5.63 33.80
CA SER A 442 -5.28 5.22 35.04
C SER A 442 -3.89 5.84 35.18
N ASN A 443 -3.43 6.07 36.43
CA ASN A 443 -2.07 6.57 36.71
C ASN A 443 -0.97 5.73 36.06
N GLN A 444 -1.18 4.42 35.94
CA GLN A 444 -0.26 3.51 35.26
C GLN A 444 -0.19 3.83 33.76
N THR A 445 -1.34 3.99 33.10
CA THR A 445 -1.42 4.31 31.67
C THR A 445 -0.84 5.69 31.39
N GLN A 446 -1.15 6.71 32.20
CA GLN A 446 -0.56 8.05 32.09
C GLN A 446 0.98 8.00 32.19
N LYS A 447 1.51 7.33 33.22
CA LYS A 447 2.97 7.18 33.41
C LYS A 447 3.64 6.42 32.27
N CYS A 448 3.01 5.35 31.78
CA CYS A 448 3.54 4.55 30.68
C CYS A 448 3.60 5.36 29.37
N HIS A 449 2.62 6.23 29.14
CA HIS A 449 2.52 7.01 27.91
C HIS A 449 3.33 8.30 27.89
N HIS A 450 3.84 8.77 29.04
CA HIS A 450 4.59 10.01 29.12
C HIS A 450 5.66 10.13 28.01
N PRO A 451 5.79 11.28 27.33
CA PRO A 451 5.15 12.58 27.59
C PRO A 451 3.79 12.78 26.87
N LYS A 452 3.16 11.74 26.33
CA LYS A 452 1.87 11.88 25.64
C LYS A 452 0.76 12.32 26.60
N PRO A 453 0.12 13.49 26.40
CA PRO A 453 -1.12 13.82 27.09
C PRO A 453 -2.25 13.00 26.47
N ILE A 454 -2.84 12.09 27.25
CA ILE A 454 -3.83 11.13 26.73
C ILE A 454 -5.16 11.83 26.47
N LEU A 455 -5.65 11.80 25.23
CA LEU A 455 -7.01 12.21 24.89
C LEU A 455 -8.00 11.04 25.00
N PHE A 456 -7.60 9.85 24.55
CA PHE A 456 -8.44 8.64 24.62
C PHE A 456 -7.63 7.47 25.18
N SER A 457 -7.99 6.98 26.37
CA SER A 457 -7.40 5.77 26.97
C SER A 457 -8.04 4.49 26.39
N THR A 458 -7.88 4.29 25.09
CA THR A 458 -8.63 3.28 24.32
C THR A 458 -8.47 1.83 24.81
N GLY A 459 -7.38 1.50 25.50
CA GLY A 459 -7.15 0.18 26.11
C GLY A 459 -7.85 -0.02 27.45
N GLU A 460 -8.45 1.03 27.99
CA GLU A 460 -9.32 1.00 29.18
C GLU A 460 -10.80 1.17 28.80
N MET A 461 -11.09 1.35 27.51
CA MET A 461 -12.42 1.58 26.96
C MET A 461 -12.92 0.34 26.22
N ASN A 462 -13.83 -0.41 26.86
CA ASN A 462 -14.29 -1.72 26.38
C ASN A 462 -15.78 -1.80 25.99
N TRP A 463 -16.49 -0.67 26.03
CA TRP A 463 -17.90 -0.59 25.65
C TRP A 463 -18.09 0.20 24.35
N PRO A 464 -18.97 -0.24 23.42
CA PRO A 464 -19.70 -1.52 23.43
C PRO A 464 -18.81 -2.73 23.10
N LEU A 465 -17.61 -2.47 22.58
CA LEU A 465 -16.51 -3.40 22.31
C LEU A 465 -15.18 -2.68 22.62
N PRO A 466 -14.05 -3.39 22.75
CA PRO A 466 -12.72 -2.77 22.83
C PRO A 466 -12.49 -1.72 21.73
N TRP A 467 -11.95 -0.56 22.11
CA TRP A 467 -11.77 0.56 21.19
C TRP A 467 -10.57 0.38 20.27
N HIS A 468 -9.52 -0.32 20.74
CA HIS A 468 -8.33 -0.65 19.96
C HIS A 468 -7.92 -2.12 20.13
N PRO A 469 -7.15 -2.66 19.16
CA PRO A 469 -6.59 -4.00 19.26
C PRO A 469 -5.52 -4.10 20.35
N GLU A 470 -5.58 -5.16 21.14
CA GLU A 470 -4.49 -5.60 22.02
C GLU A 470 -3.61 -6.62 21.31
N ILE A 471 -4.24 -7.54 20.57
CA ILE A 471 -3.58 -8.63 19.85
C ILE A 471 -3.31 -8.21 18.40
N VAL A 472 -2.03 -8.24 18.02
CA VAL A 472 -1.52 -7.71 16.76
C VAL A 472 -0.72 -8.78 16.02
N ASP A 473 -0.86 -8.84 14.69
CA ASP A 473 -0.06 -9.71 13.83
C ASP A 473 1.33 -9.09 13.59
N VAL A 474 2.38 -9.89 13.78
CA VAL A 474 3.72 -9.63 13.23
C VAL A 474 4.08 -10.77 12.29
N GLN A 475 4.58 -10.44 11.10
CA GLN A 475 4.82 -11.43 10.06
C GLN A 475 5.96 -11.02 9.12
N ILE A 476 6.80 -11.99 8.74
CA ILE A 476 7.81 -11.87 7.69
C ILE A 476 7.57 -13.00 6.69
N ILE A 477 7.57 -12.67 5.41
CA ILE A 477 7.77 -13.67 4.33
C ILE A 477 9.10 -13.38 3.65
N THR A 478 9.85 -14.42 3.30
CA THR A 478 11.04 -14.29 2.46
C THR A 478 10.83 -14.97 1.12
N ILE A 479 11.32 -14.34 0.06
CA ILE A 479 11.35 -14.85 -1.31
C ILE A 479 12.81 -14.78 -1.72
N GLY A 480 13.55 -15.88 -1.52
CA GLY A 480 14.99 -15.86 -1.72
C GLY A 480 15.67 -14.81 -0.84
N SER A 481 16.40 -13.88 -1.46
CA SER A 481 17.08 -12.76 -0.80
C SER A 481 16.18 -11.55 -0.47
N ILE A 482 14.88 -11.60 -0.75
CA ILE A 482 13.94 -10.53 -0.39
C ILE A 482 13.18 -10.89 0.88
N ALA A 483 13.15 -9.99 1.87
CA ALA A 483 12.29 -10.12 3.04
C ALA A 483 11.21 -9.03 3.04
N VAL A 484 9.94 -9.45 3.05
CA VAL A 484 8.78 -8.56 3.16
C VAL A 484 8.28 -8.59 4.60
N VAL A 485 8.40 -7.46 5.30
CA VAL A 485 8.03 -7.29 6.70
C VAL A 485 6.65 -6.65 6.77
N ALA A 486 5.64 -7.43 7.14
CA ALA A 486 4.24 -7.01 7.16
C ALA A 486 3.91 -6.24 8.45
N VAL A 487 4.00 -4.91 8.39
CA VAL A 487 3.85 -4.03 9.56
C VAL A 487 2.38 -3.61 9.77
N PRO A 488 1.82 -3.80 10.98
CA PRO A 488 0.41 -3.56 11.30
C PRO A 488 0.04 -2.09 11.56
N GLY A 489 0.65 -1.15 10.81
CA GLY A 489 0.42 0.27 10.99
C GLY A 489 1.32 1.12 10.09
N GLU A 490 1.48 2.37 10.48
CA GLU A 490 2.17 3.41 9.73
C GLU A 490 3.48 3.80 10.41
N MET A 491 4.57 3.11 10.03
CA MET A 491 5.90 3.48 10.47
C MET A 491 6.35 4.79 9.84
N THR A 492 6.92 5.69 10.65
CA THR A 492 7.68 6.84 10.15
C THR A 492 8.92 6.40 9.38
N THR A 493 9.51 7.36 8.67
CA THR A 493 10.72 7.17 7.89
C THR A 493 11.83 6.50 8.71
N MET A 494 12.19 7.06 9.87
CA MET A 494 13.28 6.50 10.69
C MET A 494 12.89 5.18 11.37
N SER A 495 11.63 5.02 11.76
CA SER A 495 11.12 3.74 12.30
C SER A 495 11.29 2.60 11.31
N GLY A 496 10.92 2.83 10.04
CA GLY A 496 11.09 1.85 8.97
C GLY A 496 12.55 1.55 8.66
N ARG A 497 13.44 2.56 8.68
CA ARG A 497 14.89 2.37 8.50
C ARG A 497 15.49 1.48 9.59
N ARG A 498 15.21 1.78 10.86
CA ARG A 498 15.68 0.98 12.01
C ARG A 498 15.20 -0.47 11.91
N LEU A 499 13.95 -0.68 11.52
CA LEU A 499 13.40 -2.04 11.39
C LEU A 499 14.01 -2.82 10.22
N ARG A 500 14.16 -2.19 9.04
CA ARG A 500 14.82 -2.83 7.89
C ARG A 500 16.24 -3.27 8.23
N GLU A 501 17.02 -2.39 8.83
CA GLU A 501 18.39 -2.68 9.25
C GLU A 501 18.43 -3.82 10.28
N ALA A 502 17.59 -3.77 11.31
CA ALA A 502 17.56 -4.78 12.37
C ALA A 502 17.18 -6.18 11.85
N VAL A 503 16.22 -6.26 10.93
CA VAL A 503 15.82 -7.54 10.29
C VAL A 503 16.91 -8.04 9.36
N LYS A 504 17.51 -7.16 8.55
CA LYS A 504 18.62 -7.52 7.65
C LYS A 504 19.78 -8.15 8.42
N GLN A 505 20.21 -7.49 9.50
CA GLN A 505 21.29 -7.97 10.35
C GLN A 505 21.02 -9.36 10.95
N GLU A 506 19.79 -9.62 11.41
CA GLU A 506 19.44 -10.95 11.95
C GLU A 506 19.37 -12.03 10.87
N LEU A 507 18.82 -11.73 9.69
CA LEU A 507 18.78 -12.69 8.57
C LEU A 507 20.19 -13.10 8.13
N GLU A 508 21.11 -12.14 8.08
CA GLU A 508 22.48 -12.37 7.59
C GLU A 508 23.43 -12.90 8.68
N SER A 509 23.00 -12.96 9.95
CA SER A 509 23.86 -13.27 11.10
C SER A 509 24.49 -14.68 11.08
N GLU A 510 23.76 -15.67 10.58
CA GLU A 510 24.20 -17.07 10.52
C GLU A 510 24.74 -17.46 9.12
N GLY A 511 24.84 -16.49 8.20
CA GLY A 511 25.33 -16.71 6.82
C GLY A 511 24.38 -17.47 5.89
N ALA A 512 23.18 -17.87 6.36
CA ALA A 512 22.14 -18.52 5.56
C ALA A 512 21.53 -17.60 4.50
N PHE A 513 21.41 -16.30 4.82
CA PHE A 513 21.04 -15.26 3.87
C PHE A 513 22.27 -14.40 3.54
N ARG A 514 22.33 -13.91 2.30
CA ARG A 514 23.34 -12.96 1.84
C ARG A 514 22.68 -11.90 0.98
N ASP A 515 23.12 -10.66 1.14
CA ASP A 515 22.62 -9.50 0.40
C ASP A 515 21.09 -9.38 0.41
N SER A 516 20.56 -9.47 1.63
CA SER A 516 19.13 -9.41 1.89
C SER A 516 18.62 -7.99 1.62
N GLU A 517 17.55 -7.90 0.85
CA GLU A 517 16.78 -6.67 0.67
C GLU A 517 15.51 -6.77 1.54
N VAL A 518 15.39 -5.88 2.51
CA VAL A 518 14.26 -5.87 3.44
C VAL A 518 13.34 -4.72 3.08
N VAL A 519 12.06 -5.03 2.82
CA VAL A 519 11.01 -4.03 2.60
C VAL A 519 9.99 -4.04 3.71
N ILE A 520 9.49 -2.84 4.03
CA ILE A 520 8.33 -2.67 4.89
C ILE A 520 7.09 -2.75 4.00
N ALA A 521 6.15 -3.62 4.34
CA ALA A 521 4.79 -3.59 3.83
C ALA A 521 3.89 -3.01 4.92
N GLY A 522 3.65 -1.70 4.86
CA GLY A 522 2.81 -1.00 5.83
C GLY A 522 1.35 -1.45 5.79
N LEU A 523 0.60 -1.08 6.82
CA LEU A 523 -0.86 -1.28 6.89
C LEU A 523 -1.29 -2.73 6.67
N SER A 524 -0.45 -3.65 7.13
CA SER A 524 -0.63 -5.08 6.89
C SER A 524 -1.38 -5.74 8.02
N ASN A 525 -2.31 -6.63 7.66
CA ASN A 525 -3.00 -7.59 8.54
C ASN A 525 -3.98 -7.01 9.57
N VAL A 526 -3.56 -6.02 10.34
CA VAL A 526 -4.37 -5.27 11.32
C VAL A 526 -3.83 -3.84 11.38
N TYR A 527 -4.69 -2.89 11.71
CA TYR A 527 -4.30 -1.48 11.80
C TYR A 527 -4.22 -1.01 13.25
N THR A 528 -3.03 -0.51 13.62
CA THR A 528 -2.72 0.00 14.97
C THR A 528 -2.19 1.43 14.95
N HIS A 529 -2.67 2.26 14.01
CA HIS A 529 -2.21 3.64 13.82
C HIS A 529 -0.71 3.73 13.49
N TYR A 530 0.01 4.67 14.13
CA TYR A 530 1.36 5.06 13.77
C TYR A 530 2.40 4.38 14.64
N ILE A 531 3.63 4.31 14.12
CA ILE A 531 4.80 3.85 14.86
C ILE A 531 5.91 4.86 14.63
N THR A 532 6.21 5.67 15.64
CA THR A 532 7.35 6.59 15.65
C THR A 532 8.55 5.96 16.34
N THR A 533 9.73 6.56 16.13
CA THR A 533 10.88 6.30 17.01
C THR A 533 10.59 6.81 18.42
N TYR A 534 11.41 6.39 19.39
CA TYR A 534 11.31 6.92 20.76
C TYR A 534 11.49 8.44 20.76
N GLU A 535 12.43 8.93 19.95
CA GLU A 535 12.81 10.32 19.82
C GLU A 535 11.69 11.14 19.17
N GLU A 536 11.16 10.68 18.03
CA GLU A 536 10.01 11.30 17.38
C GLU A 536 8.77 11.32 18.29
N TYR A 537 8.57 10.29 19.10
CA TYR A 537 7.48 10.20 20.07
C TYR A 537 7.54 11.34 21.09
N GLN A 538 8.73 11.75 21.54
CA GLN A 538 8.86 12.80 22.56
C GLN A 538 8.27 14.15 22.10
N VAL A 539 8.25 14.39 20.78
CA VAL A 539 7.74 15.64 20.21
C VAL A 539 6.21 15.69 20.19
N GLN A 540 5.52 14.54 20.23
CA GLN A 540 4.06 14.45 20.23
C GLN A 540 3.36 15.24 19.11
N ARG A 541 3.92 15.22 17.89
CA ARG A 541 3.14 15.52 16.67
C ARG A 541 2.10 14.43 16.42
N TYR A 542 1.33 14.55 15.34
CA TYR A 542 0.23 13.63 15.04
C TYR A 542 0.64 12.15 15.11
N GLU A 543 1.78 11.79 14.51
CA GLU A 543 2.28 10.41 14.47
C GLU A 543 2.68 9.92 15.89
N GLY A 544 3.32 10.78 16.70
CA GLY A 544 3.71 10.46 18.07
C GLY A 544 2.50 10.29 19.00
N ALA A 545 1.50 11.16 18.87
CA ALA A 545 0.23 11.05 19.59
C ALA A 545 -0.57 9.81 19.16
N SER A 546 -0.40 9.37 17.91
CA SER A 546 -1.05 8.20 17.34
C SER A 546 -0.22 6.91 17.46
N THR A 547 0.92 6.94 18.15
CA THR A 547 1.71 5.74 18.49
C THR A 547 1.12 5.08 19.73
N ILE A 548 0.17 4.17 19.52
CA ILE A 548 -0.81 3.81 20.56
C ILE A 548 -0.26 2.98 21.72
N TYR A 549 0.81 2.20 21.56
CA TYR A 549 1.37 1.36 22.63
C TYR A 549 2.50 2.03 23.44
N GLY A 550 2.60 3.36 23.34
CA GLY A 550 3.55 4.17 24.11
C GLY A 550 4.90 4.40 23.43
N PRO A 551 5.85 5.05 24.11
CA PRO A 551 7.12 5.51 23.53
C PRO A 551 8.01 4.38 23.00
N HIS A 552 7.80 3.15 23.47
CA HIS A 552 8.61 1.98 23.12
C HIS A 552 7.91 1.01 22.17
N THR A 553 6.88 1.48 21.48
CA THR A 553 6.18 0.72 20.43
C THR A 553 7.16 0.22 19.36
N LEU A 554 8.04 1.09 18.84
CA LEU A 554 9.04 0.67 17.86
C LEU A 554 10.01 -0.35 18.45
N SER A 555 10.52 -0.15 19.66
CA SER A 555 11.47 -1.08 20.29
C SER A 555 10.86 -2.48 20.46
N ALA A 556 9.57 -2.56 20.79
CA ALA A 556 8.84 -3.82 20.84
C ALA A 556 8.73 -4.48 19.47
N TYR A 557 8.41 -3.71 18.41
CA TYR A 557 8.40 -4.24 17.04
C TYR A 557 9.79 -4.72 16.60
N LEU A 558 10.86 -3.96 16.86
CA LEU A 558 12.23 -4.37 16.57
C LEU A 558 12.54 -5.73 17.23
N GLN A 559 12.22 -5.88 18.51
CA GLN A 559 12.43 -7.15 19.23
C GLN A 559 11.65 -8.31 18.60
N LYS A 560 10.36 -8.12 18.28
CA LYS A 560 9.50 -9.18 17.73
C LYS A 560 9.92 -9.57 16.31
N TYR A 561 10.22 -8.61 15.44
CA TYR A 561 10.66 -8.91 14.08
C TYR A 561 12.06 -9.49 14.00
N ARG A 562 12.99 -9.07 14.89
CA ARG A 562 14.29 -9.75 15.04
C ARG A 562 14.12 -11.21 15.44
N GLY A 563 13.18 -11.50 16.34
CA GLY A 563 12.83 -12.87 16.73
C GLY A 563 12.32 -13.71 15.55
N LEU A 564 11.43 -13.15 14.71
CA LEU A 564 10.97 -13.83 13.49
C LEU A 564 12.10 -14.04 12.48
N ALA A 565 12.90 -13.00 12.23
CA ALA A 565 14.03 -13.05 11.31
C ALA A 565 15.07 -14.11 11.74
N ARG A 566 15.40 -14.17 13.03
CA ARG A 566 16.30 -15.18 13.59
C ARG A 566 15.74 -16.59 13.44
N ALA A 567 14.45 -16.79 13.72
CA ALA A 567 13.82 -18.09 13.55
C ALA A 567 13.81 -18.55 12.08
N ILE A 568 13.69 -17.62 11.12
CA ILE A 568 13.85 -17.92 9.69
C ILE A 568 15.31 -18.28 9.39
N ALA A 569 16.28 -17.47 9.84
CA ALA A 569 17.71 -17.68 9.60
C ALA A 569 18.23 -19.01 10.15
N GLN A 570 17.65 -19.47 11.27
CA GLN A 570 18.02 -20.71 11.96
C GLN A 570 17.17 -21.92 11.55
N ASP A 571 16.21 -21.76 10.63
CA ASP A 571 15.22 -22.79 10.25
C ASP A 571 14.44 -23.37 11.45
N ARG A 572 14.05 -22.49 12.39
CA ARG A 572 13.34 -22.82 13.64
C ARG A 572 12.00 -22.13 13.77
N VAL A 573 11.38 -21.76 12.64
CA VAL A 573 10.05 -21.12 12.64
C VAL A 573 9.00 -21.97 13.35
N SER A 574 9.08 -23.31 13.24
CA SER A 574 8.16 -24.23 13.93
C SER A 574 8.27 -24.20 15.46
N GLU A 575 9.36 -23.65 16.01
CA GLU A 575 9.57 -23.49 17.45
C GLU A 575 9.00 -22.16 17.98
N LEU A 576 8.58 -21.24 17.09
CA LEU A 576 7.97 -19.98 17.51
C LEU A 576 6.62 -20.23 18.19
N HIS A 577 6.42 -19.59 19.33
CA HIS A 577 5.13 -19.58 19.99
C HIS A 577 4.12 -18.79 19.15
N VAL A 578 2.99 -19.42 18.77
CA VAL A 578 1.94 -18.81 17.94
C VAL A 578 1.36 -17.54 18.56
N GLY A 579 1.35 -17.45 19.90
CA GLY A 579 0.81 -16.32 20.64
C GLY A 579 -0.73 -16.36 20.79
N PRO A 580 -1.31 -15.37 21.49
CA PRO A 580 -2.75 -15.31 21.75
C PRO A 580 -3.55 -15.05 20.46
N GLN A 581 -4.62 -15.80 20.23
CA GLN A 581 -5.48 -15.57 19.07
C GLN A 581 -6.25 -14.24 19.21
N PRO A 582 -6.38 -13.42 18.15
CA PRO A 582 -7.16 -12.18 18.21
C PRO A 582 -8.66 -12.46 18.30
N PRO A 583 -9.44 -11.55 18.91
CA PRO A 583 -10.89 -11.71 19.01
C PRO A 583 -11.58 -11.54 17.65
N PHE A 584 -12.72 -12.21 17.48
CA PHE A 584 -13.64 -12.03 16.36
C PHE A 584 -15.03 -11.67 16.89
N PHE A 585 -15.39 -10.39 16.87
CA PHE A 585 -16.62 -9.91 17.50
C PHE A 585 -17.86 -10.25 16.63
N GLU A 586 -18.81 -11.01 17.18
CA GLU A 586 -20.07 -11.35 16.49
C GLU A 586 -21.27 -10.53 16.98
N LYS A 587 -21.22 -10.05 18.23
CA LYS A 587 -22.24 -9.24 18.89
C LYS A 587 -21.74 -7.82 19.12
N ASN A 588 -22.65 -6.90 19.40
CA ASN A 588 -22.38 -5.48 19.70
C ASN A 588 -21.75 -4.65 18.56
N LEU A 589 -21.56 -5.23 17.37
CA LEU A 589 -21.30 -4.47 16.14
C LEU A 589 -22.53 -3.61 15.82
N PHE A 590 -22.35 -2.29 15.80
CA PHE A 590 -23.42 -1.35 15.46
C PHE A 590 -23.33 -0.88 14.00
N ASN A 591 -24.45 -0.43 13.44
CA ASN A 591 -24.52 0.21 12.13
C ASN A 591 -25.48 1.40 12.22
N LEU A 592 -24.91 2.61 12.15
CA LEU A 592 -25.63 3.89 12.21
C LEU A 592 -25.92 4.45 10.82
N LEU A 593 -25.52 3.76 9.75
CA LEU A 593 -25.85 4.15 8.39
C LEU A 593 -27.33 3.85 8.08
N PRO A 594 -28.15 4.87 7.76
CA PRO A 594 -29.55 4.63 7.41
C PRO A 594 -29.67 3.72 6.17
N ALA A 595 -30.73 2.91 6.13
CA ALA A 595 -31.04 2.12 4.95
C ALA A 595 -31.36 3.03 3.76
N ALA A 596 -30.92 2.65 2.55
CA ALA A 596 -31.27 3.37 1.34
C ALA A 596 -32.80 3.32 1.12
N THR A 597 -33.40 4.50 1.01
CA THR A 597 -34.84 4.67 0.87
C THR A 597 -35.32 4.30 -0.53
N VAL A 598 -36.64 4.27 -0.71
CA VAL A 598 -37.28 4.11 -2.03
C VAL A 598 -36.97 5.33 -2.88
N ASP A 599 -36.48 5.11 -4.10
CA ASP A 599 -36.17 6.18 -5.05
C ASP A 599 -37.45 6.73 -5.69
N ARG A 600 -37.39 8.01 -6.05
CA ARG A 600 -38.41 8.67 -6.87
C ARG A 600 -37.75 9.24 -8.12
N LYS A 601 -38.53 9.38 -9.17
CA LYS A 601 -38.18 10.10 -10.38
C LYS A 601 -39.02 11.38 -10.46
N PRO A 602 -38.61 12.39 -11.23
CA PRO A 602 -39.48 13.49 -11.62
C PRO A 602 -40.83 13.01 -12.19
N GLU A 603 -41.85 13.87 -12.13
CA GLU A 603 -43.13 13.59 -12.78
C GLU A 603 -42.92 13.46 -14.28
N ASN A 604 -43.65 12.52 -14.91
CA ASN A 604 -43.56 12.23 -16.34
C ASN A 604 -42.19 11.81 -16.90
N SER A 605 -41.18 11.52 -16.07
CA SER A 605 -39.88 11.02 -16.54
C SER A 605 -39.69 9.50 -16.34
N SER A 606 -38.50 8.96 -16.58
CA SER A 606 -38.12 7.58 -16.25
C SER A 606 -36.70 7.50 -15.69
N PHE A 607 -36.38 6.45 -14.93
CA PHE A 607 -34.98 6.22 -14.51
C PHE A 607 -34.13 5.90 -15.75
N GLY A 608 -32.99 6.58 -15.88
CA GLY A 608 -32.12 6.52 -17.07
C GLY A 608 -32.42 7.60 -18.11
N GLU A 609 -33.47 8.40 -17.93
CA GLU A 609 -33.74 9.54 -18.81
C GLU A 609 -32.69 10.63 -18.65
N VAL A 610 -32.29 11.23 -19.77
CA VAL A 610 -31.28 12.29 -19.80
C VAL A 610 -31.90 13.63 -19.42
N LEU A 611 -31.41 14.24 -18.34
CA LEU A 611 -31.79 15.58 -17.87
C LEU A 611 -30.93 16.68 -18.51
N GLN A 612 -29.66 16.39 -18.75
CA GLN A 612 -28.73 17.28 -19.44
C GLN A 612 -28.02 16.48 -20.52
N GLN A 613 -28.30 16.83 -21.78
CA GLN A 613 -27.68 16.20 -22.94
C GLN A 613 -26.27 16.73 -23.20
N VAL A 614 -25.51 15.94 -23.95
CA VAL A 614 -24.20 16.30 -24.50
C VAL A 614 -24.33 17.33 -25.63
N TYR A 615 -23.27 18.09 -25.90
CA TYR A 615 -23.16 18.89 -27.12
C TYR A 615 -22.87 17.97 -28.32
N PRO A 616 -23.24 18.36 -29.55
CA PRO A 616 -23.04 17.51 -30.72
C PRO A 616 -21.56 17.31 -31.11
N VAL A 617 -20.66 18.22 -30.71
CA VAL A 617 -19.23 18.17 -31.06
C VAL A 617 -18.38 18.66 -29.89
N TYR A 618 -17.26 17.97 -29.64
CA TYR A 618 -16.23 18.31 -28.67
C TYR A 618 -14.84 18.23 -29.30
N ARG A 619 -13.89 18.96 -28.72
CA ARG A 619 -12.45 18.82 -29.01
C ARG A 619 -11.79 17.85 -28.03
N GLN A 620 -10.70 17.23 -28.47
CA GLN A 620 -9.77 16.58 -27.55
C GLN A 620 -9.31 17.59 -26.47
N GLY A 621 -9.33 17.18 -25.20
CA GLY A 621 -9.11 18.06 -24.05
C GLY A 621 -10.37 18.69 -23.46
N ASP A 622 -11.51 18.66 -24.17
CA ASP A 622 -12.79 19.10 -23.59
C ASP A 622 -13.34 18.07 -22.59
N VAL A 623 -14.31 18.50 -21.78
CA VAL A 623 -15.05 17.65 -20.85
C VAL A 623 -16.48 17.47 -21.36
N VAL A 624 -16.83 16.22 -21.67
CA VAL A 624 -18.22 15.83 -21.95
C VAL A 624 -18.92 15.62 -20.63
N SER A 625 -20.14 16.15 -20.48
CA SER A 625 -20.96 15.95 -19.28
C SER A 625 -22.39 15.61 -19.69
N VAL A 626 -22.94 14.54 -19.10
CA VAL A 626 -24.32 14.10 -19.28
C VAL A 626 -24.93 13.77 -17.92
N THR A 627 -26.16 14.20 -17.68
CA THR A 627 -26.86 13.94 -16.41
C THR A 627 -28.11 13.12 -16.65
N PHE A 628 -28.30 12.08 -15.85
CA PHE A 628 -29.44 11.15 -15.91
C PHE A 628 -30.28 11.21 -14.64
N VAL A 629 -31.58 10.93 -14.76
CA VAL A 629 -32.43 10.54 -13.62
C VAL A 629 -31.93 9.20 -13.09
N ALA A 630 -31.61 9.12 -11.80
CA ALA A 630 -30.95 7.97 -11.23
C ALA A 630 -31.57 7.48 -9.92
N GLY A 631 -31.42 6.19 -9.65
CA GLY A 631 -31.61 5.59 -8.32
C GLY A 631 -30.31 5.57 -7.51
N ASN A 632 -30.41 5.36 -6.20
CA ASN A 632 -29.25 5.29 -5.31
C ASN A 632 -28.33 4.09 -5.65
N PRO A 633 -27.01 4.30 -5.88
CA PRO A 633 -26.04 3.25 -6.20
C PRO A 633 -25.99 2.08 -5.21
N ARG A 634 -26.41 2.29 -3.95
CA ARG A 634 -26.52 1.22 -2.93
C ARG A 634 -27.51 0.12 -3.30
N HIS A 635 -28.43 0.35 -4.24
CA HIS A 635 -29.38 -0.67 -4.71
C HIS A 635 -28.79 -1.62 -5.76
N SER A 636 -27.60 -1.33 -6.31
CA SER A 636 -26.98 -2.16 -7.36
C SER A 636 -26.36 -3.46 -6.86
N GLY A 637 -26.43 -3.73 -5.56
CA GLY A 637 -25.92 -4.96 -4.94
C GLY A 637 -24.39 -5.07 -5.04
N ASP A 638 -23.91 -6.25 -5.41
CA ASP A 638 -22.49 -6.48 -5.72
C ASP A 638 -22.18 -5.92 -7.11
N ILE A 639 -21.37 -4.86 -7.15
CA ILE A 639 -21.01 -4.10 -8.35
C ILE A 639 -19.67 -4.54 -8.95
N ARG A 640 -19.02 -5.54 -8.37
CA ARG A 640 -17.75 -6.07 -8.89
C ARG A 640 -17.95 -6.65 -10.28
N ASP A 641 -16.98 -6.41 -11.15
CA ASP A 641 -16.99 -6.80 -12.57
C ASP A 641 -18.17 -6.21 -13.39
N LYS A 642 -18.84 -5.18 -12.85
CA LYS A 642 -19.87 -4.38 -13.53
C LYS A 642 -19.42 -2.93 -13.56
N THR A 643 -20.11 -2.10 -14.34
CA THR A 643 -19.81 -0.67 -14.41
C THR A 643 -21.07 0.20 -14.34
N PHE A 644 -20.96 1.39 -13.74
CA PHE A 644 -21.99 2.43 -13.75
C PHE A 644 -21.96 3.26 -15.04
N VAL A 645 -20.84 3.24 -15.78
CA VAL A 645 -20.57 4.13 -16.90
C VAL A 645 -19.86 3.37 -18.02
N THR A 646 -20.28 3.58 -19.26
CA THR A 646 -19.42 3.32 -20.43
C THR A 646 -19.36 4.54 -21.33
N VAL A 647 -18.18 4.80 -21.89
CA VAL A 647 -17.99 5.62 -23.08
C VAL A 647 -17.77 4.67 -24.23
N GLU A 648 -18.59 4.79 -25.27
CA GLU A 648 -18.56 3.90 -26.42
C GLU A 648 -18.21 4.71 -27.69
N ILE A 649 -17.34 4.15 -28.53
CA ILE A 649 -17.03 4.67 -29.87
C ILE A 649 -17.77 3.83 -30.92
N TYR A 650 -18.27 4.46 -31.97
CA TYR A 650 -18.90 3.77 -33.08
C TYR A 650 -17.88 3.37 -34.15
N ASP A 651 -17.82 2.08 -34.49
CA ASP A 651 -16.98 1.56 -35.58
C ASP A 651 -17.82 1.37 -36.85
N ASN A 652 -17.58 2.25 -37.82
CA ASN A 652 -18.24 2.20 -39.13
C ASN A 652 -17.97 0.91 -39.92
N ARG A 653 -16.88 0.18 -39.62
CA ARG A 653 -16.53 -1.05 -40.35
C ARG A 653 -17.40 -2.23 -39.90
N THR A 654 -17.80 -2.25 -38.64
CA THR A 654 -18.56 -3.35 -38.02
C THR A 654 -20.02 -2.98 -37.74
N ASP A 655 -20.40 -1.71 -37.97
CA ASP A 655 -21.71 -1.15 -37.62
C ASP A 655 -22.06 -1.40 -36.14
N SER A 656 -21.08 -1.20 -35.26
CA SER A 656 -21.20 -1.55 -33.85
C SER A 656 -20.58 -0.51 -32.91
N TRP A 657 -20.97 -0.56 -31.64
CA TRP A 657 -20.45 0.30 -30.58
C TRP A 657 -19.46 -0.48 -29.72
N GLU A 658 -18.24 0.04 -29.60
CA GLU A 658 -17.17 -0.54 -28.80
C GLU A 658 -16.94 0.28 -27.53
N VAL A 659 -16.84 -0.37 -26.37
CA VAL A 659 -16.54 0.31 -25.10
C VAL A 659 -15.07 0.66 -25.08
N VAL A 660 -14.75 1.94 -24.89
CA VAL A 660 -13.37 2.46 -24.80
C VAL A 660 -13.01 2.98 -23.42
N TYR A 661 -14.01 3.39 -22.62
CA TYR A 661 -13.82 3.75 -21.21
C TYR A 661 -14.97 3.22 -20.36
N ASN A 662 -14.68 2.93 -19.10
CA ASN A 662 -15.60 2.46 -18.07
C ASN A 662 -15.41 3.28 -16.78
N ASP A 663 -16.21 3.04 -15.74
CA ASP A 663 -16.05 3.71 -14.42
C ASP A 663 -14.77 3.36 -13.63
N ALA A 664 -13.85 2.59 -14.20
CA ALA A 664 -12.49 2.40 -13.68
C ALA A 664 -11.44 3.25 -14.44
N SER A 665 -11.85 3.88 -15.55
CA SER A 665 -10.99 4.71 -16.37
C SER A 665 -10.81 6.08 -15.73
N TRP A 666 -9.55 6.52 -15.60
CA TRP A 666 -9.19 7.78 -14.96
C TRP A 666 -9.88 9.01 -15.58
N GLU A 667 -10.14 8.93 -16.88
CA GLU A 667 -10.78 9.94 -17.71
C GLU A 667 -12.27 10.11 -17.40
N THR A 668 -12.90 9.12 -16.77
CA THR A 668 -14.33 9.17 -16.45
C THR A 668 -14.55 9.54 -14.99
N ARG A 669 -15.62 10.30 -14.72
CA ARG A 669 -16.07 10.59 -13.36
C ARG A 669 -17.55 10.31 -13.28
N PHE A 670 -17.93 9.42 -12.37
CA PHE A 670 -19.32 9.10 -12.06
C PHE A 670 -19.71 9.83 -10.78
N HIS A 671 -20.57 10.83 -10.88
CA HIS A 671 -21.12 11.55 -9.73
C HIS A 671 -22.54 11.08 -9.45
N TRP A 672 -22.85 10.79 -8.19
CA TRP A 672 -24.21 10.58 -7.73
C TRP A 672 -24.61 11.68 -6.74
N LEU A 673 -25.66 12.41 -7.09
CA LEU A 673 -26.15 13.53 -6.29
C LEU A 673 -27.57 13.22 -5.81
N LYS A 674 -27.71 13.17 -4.48
CA LYS A 674 -29.02 13.07 -3.83
C LYS A 674 -29.77 14.38 -3.97
N GLY A 675 -30.92 14.35 -4.62
CA GLY A 675 -31.85 15.47 -4.73
C GLY A 675 -32.86 15.52 -3.59
N SER A 676 -33.85 16.39 -3.72
CA SER A 676 -35.01 16.47 -2.82
C SER A 676 -36.05 15.39 -3.16
N ASN A 677 -37.02 15.18 -2.27
CA ASN A 677 -38.14 14.26 -2.50
C ASN A 677 -37.73 12.82 -2.92
N ARG A 678 -36.59 12.32 -2.44
CA ARG A 678 -36.02 10.99 -2.78
C ARG A 678 -35.66 10.82 -4.26
N GLN A 679 -35.53 11.91 -5.01
CA GLN A 679 -34.97 11.91 -6.35
C GLN A 679 -33.45 11.95 -6.27
N SER A 680 -32.77 11.41 -7.27
CA SER A 680 -31.33 11.58 -7.42
C SER A 680 -30.95 11.65 -8.88
N ASN A 681 -29.81 12.29 -9.13
CA ASN A 681 -29.22 12.43 -10.45
C ASN A 681 -27.87 11.74 -10.47
N SER A 682 -27.53 11.16 -11.61
CA SER A 682 -26.18 10.69 -11.90
C SER A 682 -25.59 11.55 -13.00
N THR A 683 -24.50 12.24 -12.74
CA THR A 683 -23.75 12.99 -13.75
C THR A 683 -22.51 12.20 -14.11
N VAL A 684 -22.32 11.96 -15.40
CA VAL A 684 -21.14 11.30 -15.94
C VAL A 684 -20.33 12.34 -16.68
N GLU A 685 -19.07 12.49 -16.29
CA GLU A 685 -18.09 13.27 -17.02
C GLU A 685 -17.12 12.36 -17.75
N TRP A 686 -16.77 12.72 -18.98
CA TRP A 686 -15.63 12.15 -19.70
C TRP A 686 -14.68 13.29 -20.09
N HIS A 687 -13.51 13.30 -19.45
CA HIS A 687 -12.41 14.22 -19.71
C HIS A 687 -11.65 13.66 -20.91
N ILE A 688 -11.92 14.18 -22.11
CA ILE A 688 -11.42 13.59 -23.37
C ILE A 688 -9.89 13.72 -23.40
N PRO A 689 -9.12 12.61 -23.37
CA PRO A 689 -7.68 12.72 -23.40
C PRO A 689 -7.20 13.23 -24.77
N PRO A 690 -6.04 13.91 -24.85
CA PRO A 690 -5.45 14.35 -26.12
C PRO A 690 -5.23 13.21 -27.13
N SER A 691 -5.07 11.98 -26.63
CA SER A 691 -4.86 10.77 -27.43
C SER A 691 -6.16 10.10 -27.91
N ALA A 692 -7.34 10.59 -27.51
CA ALA A 692 -8.62 9.97 -27.89
C ALA A 692 -8.80 9.99 -29.42
N PRO A 693 -9.17 8.87 -30.06
CA PRO A 693 -9.47 8.85 -31.49
C PRO A 693 -10.55 9.86 -31.88
N SER A 694 -10.45 10.44 -33.08
CA SER A 694 -11.57 11.20 -33.64
C SER A 694 -12.66 10.22 -34.06
N GLY A 695 -13.93 10.53 -33.77
CA GLY A 695 -15.01 9.60 -34.04
C GLY A 695 -16.35 10.03 -33.44
N SER A 696 -17.34 9.16 -33.59
CA SER A 696 -18.66 9.31 -32.98
C SER A 696 -18.71 8.51 -31.68
N TYR A 697 -19.14 9.17 -30.62
CA TYR A 697 -19.17 8.65 -29.26
C TYR A 697 -20.57 8.74 -28.66
N ARG A 698 -20.83 7.91 -27.65
CA ARG A 698 -21.98 8.07 -26.74
C ARG A 698 -21.57 7.65 -25.33
N ILE A 699 -22.26 8.21 -24.34
CA ILE A 699 -22.10 7.83 -22.93
C ILE A 699 -23.34 7.05 -22.48
N ARG A 700 -23.13 5.94 -21.79
CA ARG A 700 -24.19 5.16 -21.17
C ARG A 700 -24.02 5.08 -19.67
N HIS A 701 -25.16 5.10 -18.98
CA HIS A 701 -25.23 4.96 -17.55
C HIS A 701 -26.07 3.73 -17.18
N PHE A 702 -25.60 2.96 -16.22
CA PHE A 702 -26.27 1.76 -15.71
C PHE A 702 -26.53 1.92 -14.22
N GLY A 703 -27.71 1.53 -13.76
CA GLY A 703 -28.03 1.61 -12.34
C GLY A 703 -29.22 0.76 -11.95
N HIS A 704 -29.54 0.81 -10.65
CA HIS A 704 -30.71 0.18 -10.08
C HIS A 704 -31.46 1.18 -9.23
N TYR A 705 -32.78 1.04 -9.17
CA TYR A 705 -33.63 1.84 -8.31
C TYR A 705 -34.58 0.95 -7.52
N LYS A 706 -34.95 1.38 -6.33
CA LYS A 706 -35.86 0.71 -5.42
C LYS A 706 -37.22 1.39 -5.46
N GLN A 707 -38.26 0.63 -5.78
CA GLN A 707 -39.66 1.06 -5.74
C GLN A 707 -40.51 0.13 -4.86
N MET A 708 -41.65 0.61 -4.39
CA MET A 708 -42.66 -0.25 -3.75
C MET A 708 -43.62 -0.79 -4.81
N LYS A 709 -43.73 -2.11 -4.94
CA LYS A 709 -44.82 -2.77 -5.68
C LYS A 709 -45.79 -3.35 -4.65
N GLY A 710 -46.88 -2.63 -4.38
CA GLY A 710 -47.73 -2.89 -3.22
C GLY A 710 -46.95 -2.68 -1.91
N LEU A 711 -46.95 -3.69 -1.04
CA LEU A 711 -46.21 -3.68 0.24
C LEU A 711 -44.77 -4.23 0.13
N ARG A 712 -44.32 -4.66 -1.05
CA ARG A 712 -42.99 -5.26 -1.23
C ARG A 712 -42.01 -4.29 -1.92
N PRO A 713 -40.81 -4.08 -1.37
CA PRO A 713 -39.76 -3.34 -2.07
C PRO A 713 -39.19 -4.20 -3.21
N VAL A 714 -39.06 -3.61 -4.40
CA VAL A 714 -38.50 -4.26 -5.59
C VAL A 714 -37.38 -3.37 -6.13
N ILE A 715 -36.23 -3.98 -6.41
CA ILE A 715 -35.09 -3.34 -7.06
C ILE A 715 -35.16 -3.67 -8.54
N THR A 716 -35.09 -2.64 -9.40
CA THR A 716 -35.21 -2.79 -10.86
C THR A 716 -34.01 -2.13 -11.54
N PRO A 717 -33.32 -2.80 -12.49
CA PRO A 717 -32.26 -2.19 -13.26
C PRO A 717 -32.81 -1.18 -14.27
N TYR A 718 -32.00 -0.17 -14.61
CA TYR A 718 -32.27 0.76 -15.69
C TYR A 718 -30.97 1.09 -16.45
N LYS A 719 -31.13 1.64 -17.65
CA LYS A 719 -30.04 2.16 -18.46
C LYS A 719 -30.41 3.52 -19.05
N GLY A 720 -29.46 4.43 -19.10
CA GLY A 720 -29.53 5.70 -19.83
C GLY A 720 -28.51 5.73 -20.96
N THR A 721 -28.77 6.48 -22.01
CA THR A 721 -27.84 6.67 -23.14
C THR A 721 -27.97 8.10 -23.63
N SER A 722 -26.84 8.80 -23.73
CA SER A 722 -26.79 10.15 -24.31
C SER A 722 -27.10 10.13 -25.80
N ASP A 723 -27.34 11.31 -26.36
CA ASP A 723 -27.24 11.48 -27.80
C ASP A 723 -25.81 11.18 -28.29
N VAL A 724 -25.69 10.88 -29.58
CA VAL A 724 -24.38 10.68 -30.23
C VAL A 724 -23.72 12.04 -30.44
N PHE A 725 -22.45 12.13 -30.10
CA PHE A 725 -21.63 13.33 -30.30
C PHE A 725 -20.33 12.98 -31.03
N LYS A 726 -19.68 13.98 -31.63
CA LYS A 726 -18.40 13.81 -32.33
C LYS A 726 -17.24 14.37 -31.52
N VAL A 727 -16.12 13.67 -31.53
CA VAL A 727 -14.84 14.16 -31.01
C VAL A 727 -13.88 14.37 -32.19
N ALA A 728 -13.21 15.52 -32.21
CA ALA A 728 -12.22 15.89 -33.22
C ALA A 728 -11.01 16.60 -32.60
N ALA A 729 -9.87 16.61 -33.29
CA ALA A 729 -8.67 17.32 -32.84
C ALA A 729 -8.81 18.86 -32.90
N SER A 730 -9.65 19.39 -33.80
CA SER A 730 -9.92 20.83 -33.98
C SER A 730 -11.34 21.06 -34.50
N PHE A 731 -11.94 22.22 -34.19
CA PHE A 731 -13.21 22.65 -34.78
C PHE A 731 -13.04 23.26 -36.18
N TYR A 732 -11.82 23.57 -36.58
CA TYR A 732 -11.51 24.06 -37.93
C TYR A 732 -11.03 22.89 -38.77
N TYR A 733 -11.75 22.60 -39.85
CA TYR A 733 -11.27 21.76 -40.94
C TYR A 733 -9.93 22.32 -41.44
N GLN A 734 -8.90 21.47 -41.51
CA GLN A 734 -7.85 21.65 -42.50
C GLN A 734 -8.31 20.98 -43.80
#